data_AF-A0A067BY65-F1
#
_entry.id   AF-A0A067BY65-F1
#
_cell.length_a   1.000
_cell.length_b   1.000
_cell.length_c   1.000
_cell.angle_alpha   90.00
_cell.angle_beta   90.00
_cell.angle_gamma   90.00
#
_symmetry.space_group_name_H-M   'P 1'
#
loop_
_entity.id
_entity.type
_entity.pdbx_description
1 polymer ?
#
loop_
_entity_poly.entity_id
_entity_poly.type
_entity_poly.pdbx_seq_one_letter_code
_entity_poly.pdbx_strand_id
1 'polypeptide(L)'
;MLASPLDVRESGTTIETFLPHPSCAMPTAVVNGCLRKDIEGFLLLPPPTARAFNNPSRAIVFWPKRHRLSLVGIAGVFSVLTQRLTTEDDGEYLGISETRELVLAAMSIFHVSNRLPIESHARRVCFSLERKRQGVPRHLERMQRILMALKSVELSGLFLSDYITVEDALPLADIAPIICSLLALHGWGPLEPAMLGLVQRWIKTHADETLQLLTSLAGLDTESRVCPPLRQALDAELFKRCYHIVRATPGLLTKQSWSGRGPIFLKGLFLLEHYVRTTVPQLLDANYVRLPPVLVTAIDAYLFPALPTVVSFECPTHGLDLLKDIAVGLASALRCQPLLPLPVTVIDKILEAVRTMPIDVAFRLEGCIDIAAAVLALASLAQRFDAELFAACEQIWGVGMLPAVASITSQFQDTALLRPLLVDSVDRVVETLADHSLWQQAWRRPVYATKDDAAAPIGVFLFLDTVDALEHAAPNHTHLFASTWLRSLPATLEVKDSLLLPVVSRLDHASAVYRLLATAAVDRFAGEPPLPVVSNFSMQPHPSLDNGHCHQCRSACAFAGEADKASEPCHVGRNELCPDLVRVVDADAARLCFVDTDPADETRMYLEGPLFLEKVRQPGQVSEPEWLAHKAKVAMLARVTALIERLKHELPTNEGETKEMDAPAAKRLRLS
;
A
#
# COMPACT_ATOMS: atom_id res chain seq x y z
N MET A 1 -21.57 -25.79 -6.59
CA MET A 1 -22.67 -25.43 -5.65
C MET A 1 -22.22 -24.24 -4.83
N LEU A 2 -22.46 -23.04 -5.34
CA LEU A 2 -22.19 -21.79 -4.64
C LEU A 2 -23.53 -21.24 -4.17
N ALA A 3 -23.68 -21.11 -2.86
CA ALA A 3 -24.87 -20.52 -2.27
C ALA A 3 -24.83 -19.01 -2.51
N SER A 4 -25.95 -18.49 -3.05
CA SER A 4 -26.24 -17.05 -3.17
C SER A 4 -26.07 -16.35 -1.80
N PRO A 5 -25.67 -15.07 -1.76
CA PRO A 5 -25.70 -14.29 -0.53
C PRO A 5 -27.17 -14.09 -0.15
N LEU A 6 -27.64 -14.92 0.79
CA LEU A 6 -28.93 -14.72 1.44
C LEU A 6 -28.89 -13.38 2.15
N ASP A 7 -29.85 -12.53 1.80
CA ASP A 7 -30.24 -11.32 2.49
C ASP A 7 -30.86 -11.72 3.84
N VAL A 8 -30.03 -12.23 4.76
CA VAL A 8 -30.44 -12.57 6.12
C VAL A 8 -30.59 -11.25 6.87
N ARG A 9 -31.79 -10.68 6.79
CA ARG A 9 -32.24 -9.72 7.81
C ARG A 9 -32.31 -10.48 9.12
N GLU A 10 -31.24 -10.43 9.91
CA GLU A 10 -31.26 -10.85 11.30
C GLU A 10 -32.38 -10.08 12.02
N SER A 11 -33.47 -10.77 12.31
CA SER A 11 -34.58 -10.27 13.12
C SER A 11 -34.12 -10.22 14.59
N GLY A 12 -33.21 -9.31 14.91
CA GLY A 12 -32.76 -9.05 16.28
C GLY A 12 -33.91 -8.49 17.13
N THR A 13 -33.93 -8.80 18.42
CA THR A 13 -35.00 -8.33 19.32
C THR A 13 -34.67 -6.92 19.78
N THR A 14 -35.36 -5.93 19.20
CA THR A 14 -35.09 -4.52 19.51
C THR A 14 -35.87 -4.04 20.74
N ILE A 15 -35.28 -3.10 21.50
CA ILE A 15 -35.92 -2.51 22.67
C ILE A 15 -36.99 -1.50 22.23
N GLU A 16 -38.26 -1.84 22.40
CA GLU A 16 -39.39 -0.94 22.12
C GLU A 16 -39.63 0.07 23.24
N THR A 17 -39.45 -0.34 24.49
CA THR A 17 -39.67 0.49 25.67
C THR A 17 -38.54 0.34 26.68
N PHE A 18 -38.00 1.47 27.16
CA PHE A 18 -36.97 1.50 28.20
C PHE A 18 -37.44 2.37 29.37
N LEU A 19 -37.57 1.79 30.57
CA LEU A 19 -38.05 2.46 31.78
C LEU A 19 -36.90 2.58 32.80
N PRO A 20 -36.19 3.72 32.89
CA PRO A 20 -35.15 3.89 33.89
C PRO A 20 -35.76 3.94 35.29
N HIS A 21 -35.15 3.25 36.25
CA HIS A 21 -35.53 3.40 37.65
C HIS A 21 -35.22 4.84 38.12
N PRO A 22 -36.12 5.52 38.87
CA PRO A 22 -35.92 6.91 39.29
C PRO A 22 -34.59 7.16 40.01
N SER A 23 -34.17 6.24 40.88
CA SER A 23 -32.89 6.31 41.62
C SER A 23 -31.64 6.21 40.73
N CYS A 24 -31.77 5.79 39.47
CA CYS A 24 -30.64 5.73 38.55
C CYS A 24 -30.28 7.09 37.94
N ALA A 25 -31.16 8.09 38.05
CA ALA A 25 -31.00 9.44 37.47
C ALA A 25 -30.45 9.38 36.03
N MET A 26 -31.07 8.56 35.17
CA MET A 26 -30.53 8.28 33.84
C MET A 26 -30.93 9.38 32.85
N PRO A 27 -29.97 10.05 32.18
CA PRO A 27 -30.33 11.16 31.30
C PRO A 27 -31.11 10.72 30.06
N THR A 28 -31.97 11.61 29.57
CA THR A 28 -32.86 11.35 28.42
C THR A 28 -32.09 10.88 27.18
N ALA A 29 -30.89 11.40 26.95
CA ALA A 29 -30.03 10.96 25.84
C ALA A 29 -29.66 9.47 25.92
N VAL A 30 -29.42 8.93 27.12
CA VAL A 30 -29.15 7.51 27.33
C VAL A 30 -30.41 6.68 27.12
N VAL A 31 -31.56 7.15 27.64
CA VAL A 31 -32.86 6.50 27.45
C VAL A 31 -33.20 6.39 25.96
N ASN A 32 -33.05 7.49 25.23
CA ASN A 32 -33.29 7.54 23.79
C ASN A 32 -32.32 6.64 23.02
N GLY A 33 -31.05 6.56 23.47
CA GLY A 33 -30.04 5.69 22.87
C GLY A 33 -30.28 4.19 23.09
N CYS A 34 -31.12 3.80 24.06
CA CYS A 34 -31.53 2.41 24.26
C CYS A 34 -32.63 1.98 23.29
N LEU A 35 -33.52 2.89 22.89
CA LEU A 35 -34.65 2.56 22.04
C LEU A 35 -34.16 2.08 20.67
N ARG A 36 -34.78 1.01 20.16
CA ARG A 36 -34.45 0.36 18.88
C ARG A 36 -33.06 -0.30 18.80
N LYS A 37 -32.28 -0.32 19.88
CA LYS A 37 -31.08 -1.15 19.96
C LYS A 37 -31.46 -2.61 20.23
N ASP A 38 -30.64 -3.52 19.73
CA ASP A 38 -30.79 -4.95 20.00
C ASP A 38 -30.51 -5.27 21.47
N ILE A 39 -31.39 -6.06 22.09
CA ILE A 39 -31.26 -6.55 23.46
C ILE A 39 -30.06 -7.48 23.64
N GLU A 40 -29.57 -8.11 22.57
CA GLU A 40 -28.40 -9.00 22.60
C GLU A 40 -27.13 -8.30 23.10
N GLY A 41 -27.01 -6.99 22.85
CA GLY A 41 -25.91 -6.17 23.38
C GLY A 41 -25.92 -6.00 24.90
N PHE A 42 -27.03 -6.32 25.56
CA PHE A 42 -27.23 -6.12 27.00
C PHE A 42 -27.14 -7.41 27.82
N LEU A 43 -27.40 -8.57 27.20
CA LEU A 43 -27.61 -9.82 27.93
C LEU A 43 -26.43 -10.82 27.83
N LEU A 44 -25.36 -10.48 27.09
CA LEU A 44 -24.21 -11.39 26.84
C LEU A 44 -24.66 -12.80 26.44
N LEU A 45 -25.74 -12.90 25.67
CA LEU A 45 -26.36 -14.19 25.35
C LEU A 45 -25.55 -14.91 24.27
N PRO A 46 -25.51 -16.25 24.32
CA PRO A 46 -24.96 -17.03 23.21
C PRO A 46 -25.74 -16.72 21.92
N PRO A 47 -25.10 -16.80 20.74
CA PRO A 47 -25.74 -16.47 19.47
C PRO A 47 -27.06 -17.25 19.27
N PRO A 48 -28.06 -16.64 18.59
CA PRO A 48 -29.44 -17.14 18.49
C PRO A 48 -29.60 -18.50 17.77
N THR A 49 -28.51 -19.17 17.41
CA THR A 49 -28.51 -20.51 16.83
C THR A 49 -29.02 -21.61 17.79
N ALA A 50 -29.13 -21.33 19.09
CA ALA A 50 -29.77 -22.25 20.02
C ALA A 50 -31.31 -22.19 19.83
N ARG A 51 -31.88 -23.16 19.09
CA ARG A 51 -33.32 -23.34 18.79
C ARG A 51 -34.28 -23.33 20.00
N ALA A 52 -33.77 -23.22 21.23
CA ALA A 52 -34.54 -23.21 22.47
C ALA A 52 -34.58 -21.82 23.17
N PHE A 53 -34.04 -20.76 22.55
CA PHE A 53 -33.98 -19.45 23.20
C PHE A 53 -35.29 -18.66 23.00
N ASN A 54 -36.17 -18.70 24.01
CA ASN A 54 -37.32 -17.80 24.09
C ASN A 54 -36.85 -16.43 24.54
N ASN A 55 -36.88 -15.43 23.64
CA ASN A 55 -36.53 -14.06 24.00
C ASN A 55 -37.47 -13.54 25.10
N PRO A 56 -36.95 -13.08 26.25
CA PRO A 56 -37.79 -12.59 27.32
C PRO A 56 -38.46 -11.28 26.88
N SER A 57 -39.77 -11.17 27.09
CA SER A 57 -40.53 -9.94 26.81
C SER A 57 -40.15 -8.76 27.70
N ARG A 58 -39.43 -9.02 28.80
CA ARG A 58 -38.91 -8.03 29.76
C ARG A 58 -37.58 -8.50 30.33
N ALA A 59 -36.63 -7.59 30.47
CA ALA A 59 -35.37 -7.82 31.15
C ALA A 59 -35.10 -6.72 32.18
N ILE A 60 -34.54 -7.08 33.33
CA ILE A 60 -33.98 -6.11 34.28
C ILE A 60 -32.47 -6.13 34.08
N VAL A 61 -31.91 -4.96 33.75
CA VAL A 61 -30.50 -4.83 33.45
C VAL A 61 -29.85 -3.94 34.52
N PHE A 62 -28.90 -4.50 35.26
CA PHE A 62 -28.05 -3.73 36.17
C PHE A 62 -26.88 -3.15 35.38
N TRP A 63 -26.87 -1.83 35.21
CA TRP A 63 -25.93 -1.15 34.33
C TRP A 63 -25.03 -0.17 35.08
N PRO A 64 -23.73 -0.48 35.26
CA PRO A 64 -22.79 0.47 35.84
C PRO A 64 -22.73 1.77 35.02
N LYS A 65 -22.63 2.92 35.71
CA LYS A 65 -22.64 4.26 35.09
C LYS A 65 -21.64 4.39 33.92
N ARG A 66 -20.44 3.84 34.08
CA ARG A 66 -19.38 3.81 33.04
C ARG A 66 -19.82 3.20 31.70
N HIS A 67 -20.76 2.25 31.71
CA HIS A 67 -21.23 1.62 30.47
C HIS A 67 -22.34 2.43 29.79
N ARG A 68 -22.85 3.53 30.38
CA ARG A 68 -23.89 4.37 29.74
C ARG A 68 -23.38 5.04 28.45
N LEU A 69 -22.07 5.18 28.31
CA LEU A 69 -21.41 5.80 27.16
C LEU A 69 -21.56 4.98 25.87
N SER A 70 -21.68 3.65 25.96
CA SER A 70 -21.94 2.82 24.77
C SER A 70 -23.34 3.05 24.18
N LEU A 71 -24.26 3.62 24.95
CA LEU A 71 -25.64 3.87 24.54
C LEU A 71 -25.77 5.15 23.73
N VAL A 72 -25.05 6.20 24.13
CA VAL A 72 -25.02 7.51 23.44
C VAL A 72 -24.26 7.44 22.11
N GLY A 73 -23.44 6.40 21.94
CA GLY A 73 -22.61 6.22 20.74
C GLY A 73 -21.34 7.07 20.79
N ILE A 74 -20.30 6.60 20.11
CA ILE A 74 -18.94 7.14 20.19
C ILE A 74 -18.89 8.65 19.89
N ALA A 75 -19.59 9.09 18.85
CA ALA A 75 -19.62 10.50 18.47
C ALA A 75 -20.18 11.40 19.59
N GLY A 76 -21.25 10.97 20.26
CA GLY A 76 -21.85 11.70 21.36
C GLY A 76 -20.94 11.77 22.58
N VAL A 77 -20.24 10.67 22.91
CA VAL A 77 -19.24 10.64 24.00
C VAL A 77 -18.16 11.71 23.81
N PHE A 78 -17.55 11.75 22.63
CA PHE A 78 -16.49 12.71 22.35
C PHE A 78 -17.01 14.15 22.27
N SER A 79 -18.23 14.36 21.79
CA SER A 79 -18.87 15.68 21.81
C SER A 79 -19.05 16.20 23.23
N VAL A 80 -19.55 15.35 24.14
CA VAL A 80 -19.74 15.68 25.55
C VAL A 80 -18.41 15.95 26.25
N LEU A 81 -17.40 15.10 26.04
CA LEU A 81 -16.06 15.32 26.60
C LEU A 81 -15.44 16.62 26.09
N THR A 82 -15.58 16.92 24.80
CA THR A 82 -15.06 18.18 24.23
C THR A 82 -15.79 19.38 24.82
N GLN A 83 -17.12 19.33 24.89
CA GLN A 83 -17.93 20.39 25.49
C GLN A 83 -17.48 20.63 26.94
N ARG A 84 -17.38 19.58 27.75
CA ARG A 84 -16.98 19.66 29.16
C ARG A 84 -15.56 20.21 29.38
N LEU A 85 -14.65 19.99 28.43
CA LEU A 85 -13.32 20.60 28.48
C LEU A 85 -13.31 22.07 28.06
N THR A 86 -14.32 22.52 27.31
CA THR A 86 -14.43 23.91 26.84
C THR A 86 -15.34 24.79 27.70
N THR A 87 -16.34 24.20 28.36
CA THR A 87 -17.29 24.89 29.22
C THR A 87 -17.02 24.46 30.65
N GLU A 88 -16.79 25.40 31.57
CA GLU A 88 -16.64 25.16 33.02
C GLU A 88 -17.95 24.69 33.71
N ASP A 89 -18.87 24.11 32.95
CA ASP A 89 -20.13 23.59 33.47
C ASP A 89 -19.90 22.21 34.12
N ASP A 90 -20.04 22.18 35.44
CA ASP A 90 -19.92 20.98 36.29
C ASP A 90 -21.15 20.06 36.24
N GLY A 91 -22.10 20.33 35.34
CA GLY A 91 -23.30 19.50 35.15
C GLY A 91 -23.00 17.99 35.06
N GLU A 92 -23.84 17.18 35.73
CA GLU A 92 -23.74 15.71 35.68
C GLU A 92 -24.11 15.15 34.29
N TYR A 93 -23.14 15.08 33.39
CA TYR A 93 -23.35 14.47 32.08
C TYR A 93 -23.41 12.94 32.17
N LEU A 94 -24.49 12.34 31.66
CA LEU A 94 -24.76 10.88 31.70
C LEU A 94 -24.86 10.30 33.13
N GLY A 95 -25.03 11.18 34.14
CA GLY A 95 -24.98 10.84 35.56
C GLY A 95 -23.56 10.54 36.06
N ILE A 96 -22.53 10.97 35.33
CA ILE A 96 -21.11 10.89 35.72
C ILE A 96 -20.61 12.31 36.02
N SER A 97 -20.44 12.59 37.30
CA SER A 97 -19.96 13.88 37.80
C SER A 97 -18.47 14.09 37.58
N GLU A 98 -17.66 13.05 37.39
CA GLU A 98 -16.21 13.18 37.24
C GLU A 98 -15.76 13.04 35.78
N THR A 99 -15.03 14.04 35.26
CA THR A 99 -14.45 13.99 33.90
C THR A 99 -13.51 12.79 33.72
N ARG A 100 -12.77 12.42 34.78
CA ARG A 100 -11.88 11.24 34.79
C ARG A 100 -12.62 9.96 34.43
N GLU A 101 -13.78 9.72 35.04
CA GLU A 101 -14.61 8.54 34.79
C GLU A 101 -15.20 8.53 33.36
N LEU A 102 -15.60 9.69 32.83
CA LEU A 102 -16.05 9.80 31.45
C LEU A 102 -14.94 9.45 30.46
N VAL A 103 -13.72 9.90 30.73
CA VAL A 103 -12.54 9.65 29.89
C VAL A 103 -12.17 8.16 29.94
N LEU A 104 -12.09 7.55 31.12
CA LEU A 104 -11.80 6.12 31.26
C LEU A 104 -12.80 5.25 30.47
N ALA A 105 -14.07 5.59 30.56
CA ALA A 105 -15.09 4.87 29.83
C ALA A 105 -15.03 5.15 28.31
N ALA A 106 -14.63 6.35 27.88
CA ALA A 106 -14.34 6.62 26.47
C ALA A 106 -13.09 5.89 25.96
N MET A 107 -12.07 5.67 26.78
CA MET A 107 -10.89 4.89 26.40
C MET A 107 -11.24 3.45 26.04
N SER A 108 -12.26 2.87 26.68
CA SER A 108 -12.72 1.50 26.39
C SER A 108 -13.10 1.24 24.93
N ILE A 109 -13.36 2.30 24.16
CA ILE A 109 -13.61 2.24 22.70
C ILE A 109 -12.38 1.71 21.95
N PHE A 110 -11.18 1.97 22.46
CA PHE A 110 -9.92 1.52 21.88
C PHE A 110 -9.45 0.17 22.45
N HIS A 111 -10.07 -0.32 23.54
CA HIS A 111 -9.64 -1.56 24.19
C HIS A 111 -9.99 -2.80 23.34
N VAL A 112 -8.97 -3.59 23.00
CA VAL A 112 -9.13 -4.81 22.19
C VAL A 112 -9.17 -6.09 23.03
N SER A 113 -8.79 -6.01 24.30
CA SER A 113 -8.67 -7.21 25.15
C SER A 113 -10.00 -7.75 25.66
N ASN A 114 -11.15 -7.20 25.26
CA ASN A 114 -12.40 -7.98 25.29
C ASN A 114 -12.39 -9.01 24.16
N ARG A 115 -11.39 -9.91 24.20
CA ARG A 115 -11.51 -11.26 23.66
C ARG A 115 -12.57 -11.97 24.49
N LEU A 116 -13.84 -11.61 24.30
CA LEU A 116 -14.91 -12.51 24.70
C LEU A 116 -14.62 -13.84 23.99
N PRO A 117 -14.50 -14.97 24.71
CA PRO A 117 -13.94 -16.20 24.14
C PRO A 117 -14.71 -16.80 22.95
N ILE A 118 -15.82 -16.20 22.53
CA ILE A 118 -16.79 -16.78 21.59
C ILE A 118 -17.43 -15.70 20.69
N GLU A 119 -16.69 -14.68 20.26
CA GLU A 119 -17.21 -13.83 19.17
C GLU A 119 -16.76 -14.33 17.80
N SER A 120 -17.77 -14.72 17.01
CA SER A 120 -17.62 -15.22 15.64
C SER A 120 -16.86 -14.20 14.78
N HIS A 121 -16.04 -14.71 13.86
CA HIS A 121 -15.27 -13.91 12.90
C HIS A 121 -16.14 -12.87 12.16
N ALA A 122 -17.41 -13.21 11.90
CA ALA A 122 -18.40 -12.32 11.29
C ALA A 122 -18.65 -11.02 12.10
N ARG A 123 -18.71 -11.11 13.45
CA ARG A 123 -18.93 -9.92 14.29
C ARG A 123 -17.72 -8.99 14.27
N ARG A 124 -16.50 -9.55 14.24
CA ARG A 124 -15.25 -8.78 14.06
C ARG A 124 -15.22 -8.04 12.72
N VAL A 125 -15.66 -8.69 11.63
CA VAL A 125 -15.74 -8.06 10.30
C VAL A 125 -16.80 -6.96 10.28
N CYS A 126 -17.98 -7.17 10.88
CA CYS A 126 -19.00 -6.13 10.99
C CYS A 126 -18.52 -4.92 11.82
N PHE A 127 -17.92 -5.14 13.00
CA PHE A 127 -17.38 -4.05 13.81
C PHE A 127 -16.24 -3.30 13.11
N SER A 128 -15.37 -4.00 12.35
CA SER A 128 -14.32 -3.37 11.55
C SER A 128 -14.89 -2.47 10.45
N LEU A 129 -15.92 -2.94 9.73
CA LEU A 129 -16.62 -2.16 8.70
C LEU A 129 -17.37 -0.95 9.30
N GLU A 130 -18.03 -1.14 10.45
CA GLU A 130 -18.67 -0.05 11.17
C GLU A 130 -17.66 0.97 11.68
N ARG A 131 -16.52 0.55 12.23
CA ARG A 131 -15.41 1.43 12.63
C ARG A 131 -14.85 2.22 11.46
N LYS A 132 -14.63 1.59 10.31
CA LYS A 132 -14.19 2.28 9.09
C LYS A 132 -15.22 3.32 8.63
N ARG A 133 -16.52 3.02 8.72
CA ARG A 133 -17.60 3.98 8.43
C ARG A 133 -17.72 5.11 9.46
N GLN A 134 -17.38 4.84 10.73
CA GLN A 134 -17.52 5.80 11.84
C GLN A 134 -16.33 6.74 12.01
N GLY A 135 -15.25 6.58 11.25
CA GLY A 135 -14.12 7.50 11.27
C GLY A 135 -13.25 7.39 12.54
N VAL A 136 -12.92 6.16 12.95
CA VAL A 136 -12.05 5.88 14.12
C VAL A 136 -10.78 6.74 14.21
N PRO A 137 -10.04 7.04 13.13
CA PRO A 137 -8.90 7.96 13.20
C PRO A 137 -9.26 9.32 13.82
N ARG A 138 -10.45 9.86 13.51
CA ARG A 138 -10.95 11.11 14.09
C ARG A 138 -11.24 10.98 15.59
N HIS A 139 -11.68 9.81 16.05
CA HIS A 139 -11.91 9.55 17.47
C HIS A 139 -10.61 9.42 18.24
N LEU A 140 -9.61 8.78 17.65
CA LEU A 140 -8.28 8.68 18.22
C LEU A 140 -7.63 10.07 18.38
N GLU A 141 -7.70 10.93 17.36
CA GLU A 141 -7.25 12.33 17.47
C GLU A 141 -8.01 13.10 18.56
N ARG A 142 -9.32 12.90 18.70
CA ARG A 142 -10.11 13.55 19.77
C ARG A 142 -9.67 13.06 21.14
N MET A 143 -9.42 11.76 21.30
CA MET A 143 -8.90 11.20 22.55
C MET A 143 -7.53 11.80 22.88
N GLN A 144 -6.63 11.92 21.91
CA GLN A 144 -5.36 12.62 22.09
C GLN A 144 -5.58 14.05 22.58
N ARG A 145 -6.41 14.87 21.92
CA ARG A 145 -6.69 16.25 22.35
C ARG A 145 -7.23 16.31 23.78
N ILE A 146 -8.12 15.39 24.15
CA ILE A 146 -8.68 15.27 25.51
C ILE A 146 -7.57 14.97 26.53
N LEU A 147 -6.72 13.97 26.26
CA LEU A 147 -5.63 13.60 27.18
C LEU A 147 -4.61 14.73 27.33
N MET A 148 -4.27 15.39 26.22
CA MET A 148 -3.37 16.54 26.19
C MET A 148 -3.93 17.73 26.97
N ALA A 149 -5.24 17.98 26.90
CA ALA A 149 -5.90 19.06 27.63
C ALA A 149 -5.96 18.78 29.14
N LEU A 150 -6.24 17.54 29.53
CA LEU A 150 -6.34 17.14 30.94
C LEU A 150 -4.99 17.11 31.64
N LYS A 151 -3.88 16.92 30.90
CA LYS A 151 -2.53 16.82 31.44
C LYS A 151 -2.39 15.81 32.59
N SER A 152 -3.24 14.79 32.62
CA SER A 152 -3.21 13.72 33.63
C SER A 152 -2.27 12.60 33.19
N VAL A 153 -1.12 12.48 33.87
CA VAL A 153 -0.13 11.41 33.64
C VAL A 153 -0.77 10.03 33.82
N GLU A 154 -1.64 9.87 34.81
CA GLU A 154 -2.32 8.60 35.10
C GLU A 154 -3.22 8.16 33.94
N LEU A 155 -4.04 9.07 33.41
CA LEU A 155 -4.93 8.76 32.29
C LEU A 155 -4.13 8.45 31.03
N SER A 156 -3.11 9.26 30.72
CA SER A 156 -2.21 8.99 29.59
C SER A 156 -1.48 7.66 29.76
N GLY A 157 -1.03 7.34 30.98
CA GLY A 157 -0.38 6.07 31.30
C GLY A 157 -1.31 4.88 31.09
N LEU A 158 -2.53 4.92 31.63
CA LEU A 158 -3.55 3.88 31.42
C LEU A 158 -3.88 3.72 29.95
N PHE A 159 -4.03 4.82 29.21
CA PHE A 159 -4.33 4.76 27.78
C PHE A 159 -3.24 4.02 26.99
N LEU A 160 -1.98 4.35 27.25
CA LEU A 160 -0.83 3.71 26.61
C LEU A 160 -0.70 2.24 27.02
N SER A 161 -0.76 1.94 28.32
CA SER A 161 -0.54 0.58 28.81
C SER A 161 -1.66 -0.37 28.45
N ASP A 162 -2.91 0.08 28.52
CA ASP A 162 -4.07 -0.81 28.59
C ASP A 162 -4.98 -0.72 27.36
N TYR A 163 -5.18 0.48 26.82
CA TYR A 163 -6.24 0.72 25.86
C TYR A 163 -5.75 0.72 24.41
N ILE A 164 -4.63 1.37 24.10
CA ILE A 164 -4.19 1.51 22.71
C ILE A 164 -3.56 0.23 22.15
N THR A 165 -3.88 -0.08 20.89
CA THR A 165 -3.34 -1.23 20.17
C THR A 165 -3.47 -1.05 18.67
N VAL A 166 -2.58 -1.69 17.93
CA VAL A 166 -2.57 -1.70 16.47
C VAL A 166 -3.72 -2.57 15.94
N GLU A 167 -4.43 -2.06 14.96
CA GLU A 167 -5.47 -2.77 14.21
C GLU A 167 -5.49 -2.32 12.73
N ASP A 168 -6.16 -3.06 11.86
CA ASP A 168 -6.40 -2.65 10.46
C ASP A 168 -7.14 -1.30 10.36
N ALA A 169 -7.99 -0.98 11.34
CA ALA A 169 -8.72 0.28 11.42
C ALA A 169 -7.95 1.37 12.18
N LEU A 170 -6.86 1.00 12.86
CA LEU A 170 -6.03 1.87 13.67
C LEU A 170 -4.55 1.50 13.45
N PRO A 171 -4.01 1.79 12.25
CA PRO A 171 -2.64 1.43 11.92
C PRO A 171 -1.63 2.19 12.79
N LEU A 172 -0.41 1.66 12.89
CA LEU A 172 0.66 2.28 13.67
C LEU A 172 0.92 3.75 13.26
N ALA A 173 0.77 4.07 11.97
CA ALA A 173 0.96 5.43 11.45
C ALA A 173 0.04 6.47 12.14
N ASP A 174 -1.15 6.08 12.57
CA ASP A 174 -2.09 6.96 13.28
C ASP A 174 -1.80 6.99 14.79
N ILE A 175 -1.32 5.88 15.35
CA ILE A 175 -1.06 5.71 16.78
C ILE A 175 0.25 6.36 17.22
N ALA A 176 1.34 6.15 16.47
CA ALA A 176 2.68 6.54 16.87
C ALA A 176 2.83 8.05 17.16
N PRO A 177 2.24 8.98 16.37
CA PRO A 177 2.28 10.41 16.68
C PRO A 177 1.65 10.77 18.03
N ILE A 178 0.64 10.00 18.48
CA ILE A 178 -0.06 10.22 19.74
C ILE A 178 0.80 9.77 20.90
N ILE A 179 1.40 8.58 20.79
CA ILE A 179 2.36 8.08 21.78
C ILE A 179 3.50 9.10 21.93
N CYS A 180 4.07 9.56 20.81
CA CYS A 180 5.11 10.59 20.81
C CYS A 180 4.64 11.90 21.48
N SER A 181 3.41 12.34 21.22
CA SER A 181 2.85 13.56 21.82
C SER A 181 2.63 13.44 23.33
N LEU A 182 2.14 12.29 23.79
CA LEU A 182 1.93 12.02 25.22
C LEU A 182 3.26 11.95 25.96
N LEU A 183 4.27 11.29 25.38
CA LEU A 183 5.63 11.30 25.89
C LEU A 183 6.18 12.73 25.92
N ALA A 184 6.02 13.51 24.84
CA ALA A 184 6.43 14.91 24.76
C ALA A 184 5.80 15.79 25.85
N LEU A 185 4.51 15.57 26.16
CA LEU A 185 3.77 16.34 27.15
C LEU A 185 4.17 15.99 28.60
N HIS A 186 4.23 14.70 28.93
CA HIS A 186 4.39 14.24 30.31
C HIS A 186 5.83 13.92 30.70
N GLY A 187 6.72 13.84 29.72
CA GLY A 187 8.02 13.23 29.89
C GLY A 187 7.96 11.71 29.85
N TRP A 188 9.02 11.09 29.38
CA TRP A 188 9.10 9.64 29.29
C TRP A 188 9.18 8.97 30.67
N GLY A 189 9.83 9.60 31.66
CA GLY A 189 10.01 9.04 33.00
C GLY A 189 8.68 8.70 33.70
N PRO A 190 7.74 9.67 33.84
CA PRO A 190 6.42 9.40 34.42
C PRO A 190 5.58 8.38 33.64
N LEU A 191 5.78 8.25 32.33
CA LEU A 191 5.08 7.31 31.47
C LEU A 191 5.84 6.00 31.24
N GLU A 192 6.99 5.82 31.88
CA GLU A 192 7.85 4.67 31.64
C GLU A 192 7.14 3.34 31.93
N PRO A 193 6.46 3.13 33.09
CA PRO A 193 5.77 1.88 33.35
C PRO A 193 4.71 1.56 32.29
N ALA A 194 4.04 2.59 31.77
CA ALA A 194 3.03 2.46 30.74
C ALA A 194 3.63 2.06 29.39
N MET A 195 4.76 2.67 29.01
CA MET A 195 5.50 2.29 27.80
C MET A 195 6.04 0.86 27.88
N LEU A 196 6.58 0.46 29.04
CA LEU A 196 7.04 -0.91 29.25
C LEU A 196 5.88 -1.91 29.15
N GLY A 197 4.72 -1.59 29.73
CA GLY A 197 3.50 -2.39 29.61
C GLY A 197 2.99 -2.49 28.17
N LEU A 198 3.00 -1.39 27.43
CA LEU A 198 2.66 -1.34 26.00
C LEU A 198 3.59 -2.26 25.20
N VAL A 199 4.91 -2.13 25.35
CA VAL A 199 5.90 -2.95 24.64
C VAL A 199 5.72 -4.42 24.99
N GLN A 200 5.56 -4.77 26.27
CA GLN A 200 5.39 -6.15 26.73
C GLN A 200 4.15 -6.82 26.12
N ARG A 201 3.07 -6.06 25.91
CA ARG A 201 1.85 -6.52 25.26
C ARG A 201 2.03 -6.65 23.76
N TRP A 202 2.44 -5.56 23.11
CA TRP A 202 2.48 -5.47 21.66
C TRP A 202 3.54 -6.38 21.07
N ILE A 203 4.69 -6.57 21.71
CA ILE A 203 5.75 -7.45 21.16
C ILE A 203 5.27 -8.90 20.95
N LYS A 204 4.22 -9.33 21.65
CA LYS A 204 3.62 -10.66 21.50
C LYS A 204 2.69 -10.77 20.30
N THR A 205 2.00 -9.70 19.93
CA THR A 205 0.92 -9.71 18.91
C THR A 205 1.18 -8.83 17.69
N HIS A 206 2.05 -7.83 17.81
CA HIS A 206 2.36 -6.75 16.87
C HIS A 206 3.87 -6.43 16.95
N ALA A 207 4.71 -7.44 16.73
CA ALA A 207 6.14 -7.33 16.98
C ALA A 207 6.82 -6.32 16.07
N ASP A 208 6.46 -6.33 14.78
CA ASP A 208 6.97 -5.44 13.75
C ASP A 208 6.64 -3.98 14.09
N GLU A 209 5.38 -3.72 14.44
CA GLU A 209 4.92 -2.37 14.80
C GLU A 209 5.53 -1.88 16.11
N THR A 210 5.75 -2.79 17.08
CA THR A 210 6.46 -2.47 18.31
C THR A 210 7.88 -1.99 18.02
N LEU A 211 8.60 -2.72 17.19
CA LEU A 211 9.98 -2.37 16.85
C LEU A 211 10.04 -1.11 15.99
N GLN A 212 9.14 -0.95 15.02
CA GLN A 212 9.05 0.25 14.19
C GLN A 212 8.72 1.50 15.02
N LEU A 213 7.84 1.38 16.03
CA LEU A 213 7.56 2.45 16.99
C LEU A 213 8.83 2.83 17.77
N LEU A 214 9.52 1.84 18.34
CA LEU A 214 10.70 2.07 19.16
C LEU A 214 11.85 2.67 18.34
N THR A 215 12.11 2.18 17.13
CA THR A 215 13.15 2.75 16.25
C THR A 215 12.79 4.14 15.76
N SER A 216 11.51 4.43 15.50
CA SER A 216 11.06 5.78 15.12
C SER A 216 11.24 6.77 16.27
N LEU A 217 10.79 6.41 17.47
CA LEU A 217 10.95 7.23 18.67
C LEU A 217 12.42 7.44 19.04
N ALA A 218 13.29 6.44 18.84
CA ALA A 218 14.72 6.58 19.05
C ALA A 218 15.44 7.34 17.92
N GLY A 219 14.74 7.69 16.83
CA GLY A 219 15.30 8.36 15.66
C GLY A 219 16.29 7.52 14.85
N LEU A 220 16.14 6.19 14.89
CA LEU A 220 17.02 5.23 14.22
C LEU A 220 16.55 4.85 12.82
N ASP A 221 15.24 4.86 12.56
CA ASP A 221 14.68 4.52 11.26
C ASP A 221 14.50 5.76 10.39
N THR A 222 15.32 5.92 9.36
CA THR A 222 15.26 7.05 8.43
C THR A 222 14.36 6.80 7.22
N GLU A 223 14.06 5.54 6.92
CA GLU A 223 13.30 5.14 5.73
C GLU A 223 11.78 5.09 6.01
N SER A 224 11.40 4.50 7.15
CA SER A 224 10.01 4.13 7.46
C SER A 224 9.52 4.67 8.82
N ARG A 225 9.99 5.87 9.18
CA ARG A 225 9.61 6.58 10.40
C ARG A 225 8.11 6.86 10.48
N VAL A 226 7.47 6.37 11.55
CA VAL A 226 6.03 6.57 11.81
C VAL A 226 5.74 7.77 12.72
N CYS A 227 6.75 8.31 13.41
CA CYS A 227 6.64 9.51 14.22
C CYS A 227 8.00 10.23 14.32
N PRO A 228 8.02 11.50 14.75
CA PRO A 228 9.28 12.20 15.03
C PRO A 228 10.07 11.53 16.17
N PRO A 229 11.41 11.66 16.19
CA PRO A 229 12.22 11.19 17.30
C PRO A 229 11.83 11.89 18.60
N LEU A 230 11.83 11.14 19.69
CA LEU A 230 11.76 11.68 21.03
C LEU A 230 13.03 12.52 21.27
N ARG A 231 12.85 13.75 21.75
CA ARG A 231 13.94 14.69 22.03
C ARG A 231 13.85 15.11 23.48
N GLN A 232 14.11 14.18 24.38
CA GLN A 232 14.04 14.41 25.82
C GLN A 232 15.34 14.04 26.48
N ALA A 233 15.65 14.68 27.61
CA ALA A 233 16.81 14.30 28.38
C ALA A 233 16.70 12.82 28.79
N LEU A 234 17.79 12.07 28.59
CA LEU A 234 17.94 10.68 29.04
C LEU A 234 16.98 9.67 28.38
N ASP A 235 16.36 10.00 27.24
CA ASP A 235 15.43 9.11 26.54
C ASP A 235 16.02 7.74 26.15
N ALA A 236 17.33 7.65 25.94
CA ALA A 236 18.04 6.39 25.71
C ALA A 236 17.76 5.33 26.78
N GLU A 237 17.55 5.73 28.03
CA GLU A 237 17.28 4.84 29.15
C GLU A 237 15.90 4.16 29.05
N LEU A 238 14.90 4.85 28.51
CA LEU A 238 13.62 4.23 28.13
C LEU A 238 13.88 3.13 27.10
N PHE A 239 14.64 3.43 26.05
CA PHE A 239 14.89 2.48 24.97
C PHE A 239 15.72 1.26 25.42
N LYS A 240 16.68 1.42 26.34
CA LYS A 240 17.37 0.28 26.98
C LYS A 240 16.37 -0.67 27.65
N ARG A 241 15.45 -0.13 28.45
CA ARG A 241 14.44 -0.91 29.20
C ARG A 241 13.42 -1.56 28.25
N CYS A 242 12.92 -0.82 27.26
CA CYS A 242 12.04 -1.37 26.22
C CYS A 242 12.73 -2.49 25.43
N TYR A 243 13.98 -2.30 25.01
CA TYR A 243 14.76 -3.33 24.32
C TYR A 243 14.96 -4.56 25.19
N HIS A 244 15.23 -4.39 26.48
CA HIS A 244 15.33 -5.53 27.40
C HIS A 244 14.01 -6.31 27.49
N ILE A 245 12.84 -5.66 27.51
CA ILE A 245 11.53 -6.35 27.47
C ILE A 245 11.35 -7.13 26.17
N VAL A 246 11.68 -6.51 25.03
CA VAL A 246 11.65 -7.18 23.73
C VAL A 246 12.49 -8.45 23.79
N ARG A 247 13.72 -8.34 24.27
CA ARG A 247 14.67 -9.45 24.35
C ARG A 247 14.30 -10.52 25.37
N ALA A 248 13.65 -10.15 26.47
CA ALA A 248 13.19 -11.06 27.51
C ALA A 248 11.86 -11.76 27.16
N THR A 249 11.18 -11.37 26.07
CA THR A 249 9.90 -11.96 25.68
C THR A 249 10.09 -13.42 25.23
N PRO A 250 9.50 -14.40 25.93
CA PRO A 250 9.66 -15.81 25.60
C PRO A 250 9.12 -16.12 24.21
N GLY A 251 9.86 -16.95 23.46
CA GLY A 251 9.41 -17.39 22.13
C GLY A 251 9.58 -16.36 21.03
N LEU A 252 10.11 -15.16 21.29
CA LEU A 252 10.29 -14.14 20.26
C LEU A 252 11.53 -14.39 19.38
N LEU A 253 12.59 -14.97 19.96
CA LEU A 253 13.89 -15.17 19.30
C LEU A 253 14.29 -16.67 19.21
N THR A 254 13.32 -17.58 19.18
CA THR A 254 13.57 -19.01 18.94
C THR A 254 13.68 -19.32 17.46
N LYS A 255 14.42 -20.35 17.05
CA LYS A 255 14.56 -20.74 15.62
C LYS A 255 13.24 -20.79 14.85
N GLN A 256 12.19 -21.34 15.48
CA GLN A 256 10.84 -21.44 14.89
C GLN A 256 10.09 -20.11 14.81
N SER A 257 10.44 -19.15 15.66
CA SER A 257 9.79 -17.84 15.69
C SER A 257 10.38 -16.84 14.70
N TRP A 258 11.59 -17.10 14.17
CA TRP A 258 12.22 -16.23 13.17
C TRP A 258 11.52 -16.36 11.82
N SER A 259 11.15 -17.59 11.45
CA SER A 259 10.41 -17.86 10.22
C SER A 259 9.06 -17.15 10.25
N GLY A 260 8.91 -16.09 9.46
CA GLY A 260 7.64 -15.36 9.29
C GLY A 260 7.51 -14.05 10.06
N ARG A 261 8.57 -13.56 10.72
CA ARG A 261 8.57 -12.22 11.35
C ARG A 261 8.88 -11.08 10.37
N GLY A 262 9.29 -11.40 9.14
CA GLY A 262 9.50 -10.41 8.11
C GLY A 262 10.76 -9.55 8.33
N PRO A 263 11.14 -8.76 7.32
CA PRO A 263 12.33 -7.92 7.37
C PRO A 263 12.20 -6.70 8.30
N ILE A 264 10.98 -6.19 8.52
CA ILE A 264 10.73 -5.02 9.38
C ILE A 264 11.12 -5.33 10.82
N PHE A 265 10.75 -6.52 11.31
CA PHE A 265 11.13 -6.99 12.64
C PHE A 265 12.66 -7.03 12.79
N LEU A 266 13.35 -7.68 11.86
CA LEU A 266 14.80 -7.84 11.95
C LEU A 266 15.55 -6.52 11.81
N LYS A 267 15.11 -5.63 10.90
CA LYS A 267 15.62 -4.26 10.80
C LYS A 267 15.57 -3.56 12.15
N GLY A 268 14.39 -3.54 12.77
CA GLY A 268 14.20 -2.85 14.04
C GLY A 268 15.03 -3.46 15.17
N LEU A 269 15.18 -4.78 15.18
CA LEU A 269 15.97 -5.49 16.18
C LEU A 269 17.47 -5.21 16.04
N PHE A 270 18.02 -5.19 14.81
CA PHE A 270 19.41 -4.83 14.55
C PHE A 270 19.72 -3.38 14.94
N LEU A 271 18.83 -2.45 14.57
CA LEU A 271 18.97 -1.03 14.91
C LEU A 271 18.95 -0.79 16.42
N LEU A 272 17.97 -1.34 17.14
CA LEU A 272 17.89 -1.20 18.60
C LEU A 272 19.06 -1.87 19.32
N GLU A 273 19.50 -3.04 18.87
CA GLU A 273 20.66 -3.70 19.46
C GLU A 273 21.92 -2.83 19.33
N HIS A 274 22.22 -2.37 18.12
CA HIS A 274 23.38 -1.52 17.87
C HIS A 274 23.30 -0.20 18.66
N TYR A 275 22.11 0.40 18.71
CA TYR A 275 21.88 1.62 19.47
C TYR A 275 22.18 1.40 20.96
N VAL A 276 21.56 0.41 21.59
CA VAL A 276 21.71 0.14 23.03
C VAL A 276 23.12 -0.29 23.41
N ARG A 277 23.77 -1.13 22.59
CA ARG A 277 25.06 -1.73 22.94
C ARG A 277 26.26 -0.87 22.55
N THR A 278 26.15 -0.07 21.49
CA THR A 278 27.29 0.65 20.90
C THR A 278 27.10 2.15 20.95
N THR A 279 25.91 2.66 20.62
CA THR A 279 25.69 4.10 20.51
C THR A 279 25.47 4.75 21.88
N VAL A 280 24.51 4.24 22.66
CA VAL A 280 24.09 4.85 23.93
C VAL A 280 25.22 4.96 24.97
N PRO A 281 26.11 3.97 25.16
CA PRO A 281 27.21 4.09 26.11
C PRO A 281 28.18 5.23 25.80
N GLN A 282 28.22 5.71 24.55
CA GLN A 282 29.08 6.80 24.10
C GLN A 282 28.42 8.18 24.21
N LEU A 283 27.10 8.23 24.45
CA LEU A 283 26.36 9.48 24.55
C LEU A 283 26.40 10.02 25.99
N LEU A 284 27.20 11.07 26.21
CA LEU A 284 27.36 11.69 27.53
C LEU A 284 26.05 12.22 28.13
N ASP A 285 25.15 12.74 27.29
CA ASP A 285 23.88 13.35 27.72
C ASP A 285 22.69 12.37 27.75
N ALA A 286 22.91 11.11 27.36
CA ALA A 286 21.83 10.14 27.22
C ALA A 286 21.71 9.17 28.41
N ASN A 287 22.70 9.11 29.29
CA ASN A 287 22.73 8.16 30.42
C ASN A 287 22.38 8.83 31.74
N TYR A 288 21.57 8.17 32.56
CA TYR A 288 21.03 8.70 33.84
C TYR A 288 22.11 9.25 34.77
N VAL A 289 23.29 8.66 34.67
CA VAL A 289 24.43 9.02 35.48
C VAL A 289 25.46 9.54 34.50
N ARG A 290 25.84 10.83 34.62
CA ARG A 290 26.91 11.48 33.86
C ARG A 290 28.29 10.92 34.25
N LEU A 291 28.40 9.60 34.25
CA LEU A 291 29.59 8.84 34.60
C LEU A 291 30.42 8.61 33.33
N PRO A 292 31.73 8.33 33.50
CA PRO A 292 32.55 7.83 32.41
C PRO A 292 31.90 6.60 31.74
N PRO A 293 32.00 6.45 30.39
CA PRO A 293 31.39 5.35 29.64
C PRO A 293 31.66 3.95 30.22
N VAL A 294 32.86 3.73 30.78
CA VAL A 294 33.25 2.45 31.40
C VAL A 294 32.33 2.09 32.59
N LEU A 295 31.95 3.06 33.42
CA LEU A 295 31.04 2.82 34.55
C LEU A 295 29.59 2.66 34.08
N VAL A 296 29.18 3.41 33.05
CA VAL A 296 27.85 3.23 32.42
C VAL A 296 27.70 1.80 31.91
N THR A 297 28.69 1.30 31.18
CA THR A 297 28.68 -0.08 30.68
C THR A 297 28.62 -1.11 31.82
N ALA A 298 29.31 -0.88 32.93
CA ALA A 298 29.27 -1.77 34.09
C ALA A 298 27.88 -1.78 34.78
N ILE A 299 27.25 -0.62 34.91
CA ILE A 299 25.90 -0.49 35.46
C ILE A 299 24.89 -1.16 34.52
N ASP A 300 24.97 -0.90 33.22
CA ASP A 300 24.09 -1.50 32.22
C ASP A 300 24.23 -3.03 32.23
N ALA A 301 25.44 -3.57 32.32
CA ALA A 301 25.67 -5.01 32.41
C ALA A 301 25.10 -5.64 33.70
N TYR A 302 24.99 -4.87 34.79
CA TYR A 302 24.35 -5.31 36.04
C TYR A 302 22.83 -5.26 35.96
N LEU A 303 22.26 -4.19 35.39
CA LEU A 303 20.81 -3.98 35.29
C LEU A 303 20.17 -4.83 34.18
N PHE A 304 20.90 -5.04 33.10
CA PHE A 304 20.46 -5.77 31.91
C PHE A 304 21.41 -6.95 31.70
N PRO A 305 21.04 -8.16 32.16
CA PRO A 305 21.86 -9.34 31.96
C PRO A 305 22.31 -9.47 30.51
N ALA A 306 23.58 -9.82 30.30
CA ALA A 306 24.12 -9.95 28.95
C ALA A 306 23.33 -11.01 28.17
N LEU A 307 22.64 -10.57 27.12
CA LEU A 307 21.94 -11.46 26.19
C LEU A 307 22.81 -11.68 24.94
N PRO A 308 22.74 -12.87 24.32
CA PRO A 308 23.48 -13.14 23.09
C PRO A 308 23.16 -12.10 22.01
N THR A 309 24.14 -11.74 21.19
CA THR A 309 23.92 -10.79 20.08
C THR A 309 22.81 -11.30 19.16
N VAL A 310 21.99 -10.42 18.55
CA VAL A 310 20.97 -10.84 17.56
C VAL A 310 21.62 -11.64 16.42
N VAL A 311 22.83 -11.25 16.05
CA VAL A 311 23.66 -11.96 15.06
C VAL A 311 24.10 -13.35 15.52
N SER A 312 24.20 -13.59 16.83
CA SER A 312 24.69 -14.87 17.37
C SER A 312 23.62 -15.96 17.41
N PHE A 313 22.36 -15.63 17.10
CA PHE A 313 21.32 -16.64 16.96
C PHE A 313 21.62 -17.52 15.75
N GLU A 314 21.38 -18.82 15.91
CA GLU A 314 21.50 -19.76 14.81
C GLU A 314 20.55 -19.34 13.67
N CYS A 315 21.15 -18.90 12.57
CA CYS A 315 20.39 -18.51 11.38
C CYS A 315 19.40 -19.61 10.98
N PRO A 316 18.21 -19.26 10.44
CA PRO A 316 17.29 -20.21 9.85
C PRO A 316 18.02 -21.17 8.92
N THR A 317 17.66 -22.45 8.99
CA THR A 317 18.21 -23.47 8.08
C THR A 317 17.59 -23.36 6.69
N HIS A 318 16.44 -22.70 6.57
CA HIS A 318 15.75 -22.52 5.30
C HIS A 318 16.28 -21.28 4.57
N GLY A 319 16.91 -21.48 3.40
CA GLY A 319 17.54 -20.41 2.63
C GLY A 319 16.59 -19.26 2.28
N LEU A 320 15.30 -19.53 2.05
CA LEU A 320 14.33 -18.49 1.71
C LEU A 320 14.11 -17.47 2.85
N ASP A 321 14.02 -17.93 4.10
CA ASP A 321 13.80 -17.06 5.26
C ASP A 321 15.06 -16.23 5.56
N LEU A 322 16.24 -16.84 5.33
CA LEU A 322 17.52 -16.16 5.42
C LEU A 322 17.60 -14.99 4.42
N LEU A 323 17.15 -15.18 3.19
CA LEU A 323 17.15 -14.13 2.19
C LEU A 323 16.06 -13.09 2.42
N LYS A 324 14.82 -13.53 2.58
CA LYS A 324 13.65 -12.64 2.67
C LYS A 324 13.64 -11.79 3.93
N ASP A 325 13.96 -12.39 5.07
CA ASP A 325 13.82 -11.71 6.35
C ASP A 325 15.19 -11.13 6.78
N ILE A 326 16.24 -11.96 6.83
CA ILE A 326 17.54 -11.54 7.37
C ILE A 326 18.30 -10.64 6.40
N ALA A 327 18.47 -11.03 5.14
CA ALA A 327 19.24 -10.21 4.20
C ALA A 327 18.56 -8.85 4.00
N VAL A 328 17.26 -8.82 3.72
CA VAL A 328 16.50 -7.56 3.56
C VAL A 328 16.49 -6.73 4.83
N GLY A 329 16.22 -7.34 6.00
CA GLY A 329 16.21 -6.63 7.28
C GLY A 329 17.58 -6.04 7.65
N LEU A 330 18.67 -6.80 7.44
CA LEU A 330 20.03 -6.34 7.70
C LEU A 330 20.46 -5.23 6.73
N ALA A 331 20.20 -5.39 5.43
CA ALA A 331 20.49 -4.36 4.44
C ALA A 331 19.75 -3.06 4.75
N SER A 332 18.46 -3.13 5.09
CA SER A 332 17.68 -1.95 5.50
C SER A 332 18.19 -1.32 6.79
N ALA A 333 18.64 -2.13 7.76
CA ALA A 333 19.27 -1.61 8.98
C ALA A 333 20.59 -0.88 8.67
N LEU A 334 21.42 -1.39 7.76
CA LEU A 334 22.67 -0.76 7.34
C LEU A 334 22.46 0.56 6.59
N ARG A 335 21.39 0.65 5.78
CA ARG A 335 21.01 1.92 5.14
C ARG A 335 20.62 3.00 6.15
N CYS A 336 19.94 2.59 7.23
CA CYS A 336 19.59 3.49 8.33
C CYS A 336 20.81 3.83 9.20
N GLN A 337 21.71 2.86 9.43
CA GLN A 337 22.91 3.03 10.25
C GLN A 337 24.13 2.36 9.61
N PRO A 338 24.93 3.09 8.80
CA PRO A 338 26.08 2.55 8.09
C PRO A 338 27.22 2.04 8.98
N LEU A 339 27.25 2.47 10.26
CA LEU A 339 28.24 2.02 11.26
C LEU A 339 27.86 0.69 11.93
N LEU A 340 26.75 0.07 11.54
CA LEU A 340 26.32 -1.21 12.09
C LEU A 340 27.35 -2.30 11.74
N PRO A 341 27.84 -3.08 12.71
CA PRO A 341 28.86 -4.08 12.44
C PRO A 341 28.32 -5.18 11.51
N LEU A 342 29.04 -5.43 10.41
CA LEU A 342 28.68 -6.45 9.44
C LEU A 342 28.95 -7.85 9.99
N PRO A 343 27.92 -8.69 10.15
CA PRO A 343 28.08 -10.05 10.65
C PRO A 343 28.62 -10.98 9.53
N VAL A 344 29.93 -11.03 9.35
CA VAL A 344 30.59 -11.75 8.24
C VAL A 344 30.06 -13.19 8.07
N THR A 345 29.89 -13.93 9.16
CA THR A 345 29.37 -15.31 9.13
C THR A 345 27.92 -15.43 8.66
N VAL A 346 27.10 -14.42 8.90
CA VAL A 346 25.70 -14.37 8.41
C VAL A 346 25.69 -13.98 6.94
N ILE A 347 26.55 -13.03 6.55
CA ILE A 347 26.70 -12.62 5.16
C ILE A 347 27.17 -13.80 4.31
N ASP A 348 28.21 -14.52 4.74
CA ASP A 348 28.70 -15.70 4.00
C ASP A 348 27.58 -16.75 3.81
N LYS A 349 26.70 -16.95 4.80
CA LYS A 349 25.53 -17.83 4.67
C LYS A 349 24.48 -17.30 3.68
N ILE A 350 24.24 -15.98 3.67
CA ILE A 350 23.32 -15.33 2.71
C ILE A 350 23.84 -15.54 1.29
N LEU A 351 25.13 -15.27 1.05
CA LEU A 351 25.75 -15.41 -0.27
C LEU A 351 25.76 -16.87 -0.73
N GLU A 352 26.08 -17.81 0.18
CA GLU A 352 26.03 -19.24 -0.13
C GLU A 352 24.61 -19.72 -0.45
N ALA A 353 23.59 -19.21 0.25
CA ALA A 353 22.20 -19.54 -0.01
C ALA A 353 21.75 -19.11 -1.42
N VAL A 354 22.28 -17.99 -1.94
CA VAL A 354 22.05 -17.55 -3.32
C VAL A 354 22.77 -18.47 -4.31
N ARG A 355 24.05 -18.77 -4.08
CA ARG A 355 24.86 -19.62 -4.99
C ARG A 355 24.34 -21.04 -5.10
N THR A 356 23.81 -21.60 -4.01
CA THR A 356 23.32 -22.99 -3.95
C THR A 356 21.81 -23.11 -4.15
N MET A 357 21.15 -22.02 -4.55
CA MET A 357 19.69 -21.98 -4.63
C MET A 357 19.14 -22.98 -5.67
N PRO A 358 18.23 -23.89 -5.27
CA PRO A 358 17.53 -24.75 -6.22
C PRO A 358 16.63 -23.93 -7.16
N ILE A 359 16.53 -24.36 -8.42
CA ILE A 359 15.75 -23.68 -9.47
C ILE A 359 14.26 -23.53 -9.09
N ASP A 360 13.68 -24.52 -8.41
CA ASP A 360 12.28 -24.49 -7.95
C ASP A 360 12.03 -23.44 -6.84
N VAL A 361 13.07 -23.14 -6.05
CA VAL A 361 13.02 -22.07 -5.04
C VAL A 361 13.24 -20.71 -5.72
N ALA A 362 14.14 -20.63 -6.70
CA ALA A 362 14.41 -19.43 -7.47
C ALA A 362 13.13 -18.87 -8.13
N PHE A 363 12.29 -19.74 -8.70
CA PHE A 363 11.01 -19.34 -9.29
C PHE A 363 10.07 -18.64 -8.30
N ARG A 364 10.14 -18.96 -7.00
CA ARG A 364 9.36 -18.28 -5.95
C ARG A 364 9.91 -16.91 -5.59
N LEU A 365 11.15 -16.61 -5.99
CA LEU A 365 11.88 -15.38 -5.71
C LEU A 365 11.94 -14.41 -6.89
N GLU A 366 11.56 -14.82 -8.09
CA GLU A 366 11.62 -13.98 -9.30
C GLU A 366 10.96 -12.60 -9.09
N GLY A 367 9.89 -12.52 -8.30
CA GLY A 367 9.19 -11.26 -7.98
C GLY A 367 9.72 -10.47 -6.78
N CYS A 368 10.80 -10.90 -6.12
CA CYS A 368 11.31 -10.32 -4.87
C CYS A 368 12.60 -9.50 -5.08
N ILE A 369 12.47 -8.36 -5.76
CA ILE A 369 13.59 -7.45 -6.10
C ILE A 369 14.34 -6.95 -4.86
N ASP A 370 13.61 -6.73 -3.76
CA ASP A 370 14.15 -6.30 -2.48
C ASP A 370 15.21 -7.26 -1.93
N ILE A 371 15.04 -8.56 -2.18
CA ILE A 371 16.03 -9.58 -1.81
C ILE A 371 17.29 -9.45 -2.65
N ALA A 372 17.16 -9.34 -3.98
CA ALA A 372 18.31 -9.17 -4.87
C ALA A 372 19.11 -7.91 -4.50
N ALA A 373 18.42 -6.78 -4.31
CA ALA A 373 19.00 -5.52 -3.89
C ALA A 373 19.74 -5.66 -2.54
N ALA A 374 19.10 -6.31 -1.56
CA ALA A 374 19.70 -6.53 -0.25
C ALA A 374 20.97 -7.40 -0.32
N VAL A 375 20.94 -8.51 -1.07
CA VAL A 375 22.09 -9.41 -1.25
C VAL A 375 23.28 -8.65 -1.85
N LEU A 376 23.06 -7.91 -2.92
CA LEU A 376 24.12 -7.16 -3.61
C LEU A 376 24.69 -6.05 -2.74
N ALA A 377 23.84 -5.30 -2.02
CA ALA A 377 24.27 -4.26 -1.11
C ALA A 377 25.13 -4.86 0.02
N LEU A 378 24.70 -5.97 0.63
CA LEU A 378 25.45 -6.67 1.67
C LEU A 378 26.79 -7.20 1.14
N ALA A 379 26.80 -7.79 -0.06
CA ALA A 379 28.02 -8.29 -0.69
C ALA A 379 29.01 -7.15 -0.96
N SER A 380 28.53 -6.01 -1.47
CA SER A 380 29.35 -4.82 -1.72
C SER A 380 29.94 -4.27 -0.42
N LEU A 381 29.10 -4.03 0.59
CA LEU A 381 29.52 -3.50 1.89
C LEU A 381 30.52 -4.42 2.61
N ALA A 382 30.38 -5.73 2.46
CA ALA A 382 31.29 -6.72 3.03
C ALA A 382 32.55 -6.98 2.19
N GLN A 383 32.70 -6.31 1.03
CA GLN A 383 33.78 -6.58 0.06
C GLN A 383 33.83 -8.05 -0.39
N ARG A 384 32.64 -8.65 -0.58
CA ARG A 384 32.40 -10.03 -1.03
C ARG A 384 31.68 -10.09 -2.38
N PHE A 385 31.46 -8.95 -3.03
CA PHE A 385 30.83 -8.90 -4.34
C PHE A 385 31.79 -9.37 -5.43
N ASP A 386 31.38 -10.37 -6.20
CA ASP A 386 32.13 -10.95 -7.30
C ASP A 386 31.22 -11.30 -8.50
N ALA A 387 31.85 -11.64 -9.63
CA ALA A 387 31.14 -11.96 -10.87
C ALA A 387 30.27 -13.22 -10.76
N GLU A 388 30.70 -14.20 -9.96
CA GLU A 388 29.97 -15.45 -9.75
C GLU A 388 28.66 -15.21 -8.98
N LEU A 389 28.71 -14.39 -7.92
CA LEU A 389 27.52 -13.97 -7.20
C LEU A 389 26.57 -13.18 -8.10
N PHE A 390 27.09 -12.25 -8.91
CA PHE A 390 26.26 -11.48 -9.84
C PHE A 390 25.56 -12.39 -10.85
N ALA A 391 26.29 -13.36 -11.43
CA ALA A 391 25.72 -14.35 -12.35
C ALA A 391 24.66 -15.24 -11.68
N ALA A 392 24.89 -15.67 -10.43
CA ALA A 392 23.88 -16.41 -9.66
C ALA A 392 22.62 -15.56 -9.42
N CYS A 393 22.78 -14.27 -9.13
CA CYS A 393 21.66 -13.36 -9.00
C CYS A 393 20.90 -13.19 -10.34
N GLU A 394 21.61 -12.99 -11.44
CA GLU A 394 21.01 -12.89 -12.78
C GLU A 394 20.27 -14.18 -13.16
N GLN A 395 20.77 -15.36 -12.76
CA GLN A 395 20.09 -16.62 -12.98
C GLN A 395 18.77 -16.74 -12.19
N ILE A 396 18.69 -16.18 -10.98
CA ILE A 396 17.51 -16.25 -10.12
C ILE A 396 16.47 -15.19 -10.49
N TRP A 397 16.92 -13.95 -10.73
CA TRP A 397 16.04 -12.79 -10.91
C TRP A 397 15.96 -12.30 -12.36
N GLY A 398 16.81 -12.76 -13.27
CA GLY A 398 16.80 -12.36 -14.67
C GLY A 398 16.86 -10.84 -14.86
N VAL A 399 15.97 -10.31 -15.70
CA VAL A 399 15.82 -8.86 -15.94
C VAL A 399 15.43 -8.07 -14.69
N GLY A 400 14.94 -8.75 -13.66
CA GLY A 400 14.69 -8.21 -12.34
C GLY A 400 15.87 -7.69 -11.58
N MET A 401 17.04 -8.10 -12.01
CA MET A 401 18.29 -7.63 -11.45
C MET A 401 18.49 -6.13 -11.68
N LEU A 402 17.94 -5.57 -12.77
CA LEU A 402 18.11 -4.17 -13.15
C LEU A 402 17.50 -3.20 -12.12
N PRO A 403 16.21 -3.33 -11.72
CA PRO A 403 15.65 -2.51 -10.64
C PRO A 403 16.36 -2.73 -9.31
N ALA A 404 16.83 -3.95 -9.03
CA ALA A 404 17.59 -4.23 -7.82
C ALA A 404 18.88 -3.40 -7.80
N VAL A 405 19.67 -3.45 -8.88
CA VAL A 405 20.92 -2.70 -9.03
C VAL A 405 20.68 -1.20 -8.95
N ALA A 406 19.69 -0.67 -9.68
CA ALA A 406 19.31 0.75 -9.65
C ALA A 406 19.08 1.23 -8.20
N SER A 407 18.28 0.49 -7.43
CA SER A 407 17.92 0.86 -6.05
C SER A 407 19.10 0.94 -5.07
N ILE A 408 20.24 0.32 -5.39
CA ILE A 408 21.43 0.28 -4.54
C ILE A 408 22.65 0.94 -5.18
N THR A 409 22.55 1.50 -6.40
CA THR A 409 23.75 1.97 -7.12
C THR A 409 24.44 3.10 -6.35
N SER A 410 23.66 3.96 -5.67
CA SER A 410 24.15 5.01 -4.78
C SER A 410 24.85 4.50 -3.50
N GLN A 411 24.71 3.22 -3.16
CA GLN A 411 25.31 2.60 -1.97
C GLN A 411 26.62 1.87 -2.27
N PHE A 412 26.95 1.63 -3.54
CA PHE A 412 28.23 1.03 -3.92
C PHE A 412 29.37 2.01 -3.65
N GLN A 413 30.30 1.62 -2.77
CA GLN A 413 31.52 2.38 -2.54
C GLN A 413 32.49 2.28 -3.74
N ASP A 414 32.44 1.17 -4.46
CA ASP A 414 33.25 0.91 -5.65
C ASP A 414 32.39 0.26 -6.75
N THR A 415 32.17 1.01 -7.84
CA THR A 415 31.45 0.52 -9.02
C THR A 415 32.37 -0.17 -10.03
N ALA A 416 33.67 -0.29 -9.78
CA ALA A 416 34.62 -0.83 -10.76
C ALA A 416 34.32 -2.29 -11.14
N LEU A 417 33.90 -3.11 -10.18
CA LEU A 417 33.46 -4.49 -10.43
C LEU A 417 32.05 -4.56 -11.00
N LEU A 418 31.14 -3.70 -10.53
CA LEU A 418 29.75 -3.68 -10.98
C LEU A 418 29.62 -3.25 -12.45
N ARG A 419 30.38 -2.24 -12.87
CA ARG A 419 30.31 -1.63 -14.21
C ARG A 419 30.39 -2.66 -15.35
N PRO A 420 31.44 -3.48 -15.48
CA PRO A 420 31.54 -4.42 -16.60
C PRO A 420 30.45 -5.50 -16.55
N LEU A 421 30.04 -5.94 -15.36
CA LEU A 421 29.00 -6.95 -15.18
C LEU A 421 27.61 -6.42 -15.56
N LEU A 422 27.29 -5.19 -15.15
CA LEU A 422 26.05 -4.52 -15.50
C LEU A 422 25.96 -4.25 -16.99
N VAL A 423 27.03 -3.74 -17.61
CA VAL A 423 27.07 -3.49 -19.07
C VAL A 423 26.82 -4.79 -19.85
N ASP A 424 27.55 -5.86 -19.50
CA ASP A 424 27.42 -7.16 -20.14
C ASP A 424 26.02 -7.78 -19.96
N SER A 425 25.42 -7.65 -18.77
CA SER A 425 24.04 -8.08 -18.52
C SER A 425 23.02 -7.27 -19.32
N VAL A 426 23.15 -5.94 -19.33
CA VAL A 426 22.25 -5.05 -20.08
C VAL A 426 22.32 -5.33 -21.59
N ASP A 427 23.52 -5.54 -22.13
CA ASP A 427 23.71 -5.85 -23.55
C ASP A 427 23.07 -7.19 -23.94
N ARG A 428 23.03 -8.18 -23.03
CA ARG A 428 22.32 -9.45 -23.24
C ARG A 428 20.80 -9.30 -23.26
N VAL A 429 20.25 -8.41 -22.43
CA VAL A 429 18.79 -8.31 -22.21
C VAL A 429 18.13 -7.16 -22.94
N VAL A 430 18.88 -6.31 -23.65
CA VAL A 430 18.33 -5.13 -24.36
C VAL A 430 17.22 -5.47 -25.35
N GLU A 431 17.34 -6.57 -26.08
CA GLU A 431 16.29 -7.05 -26.99
C GLU A 431 15.10 -7.60 -26.21
N THR A 432 15.36 -8.33 -25.13
CA THR A 432 14.31 -8.78 -24.20
C THR A 432 13.53 -7.58 -23.65
N LEU A 433 14.19 -6.47 -23.30
CA LEU A 433 13.57 -5.22 -22.84
C LEU A 433 12.79 -4.44 -23.92
N ALA A 434 12.84 -4.86 -25.19
CA ALA A 434 11.99 -4.36 -26.26
C ALA A 434 10.75 -5.23 -26.52
N ASP A 435 10.73 -6.49 -26.06
CA ASP A 435 9.65 -7.45 -26.31
C ASP A 435 8.67 -7.59 -25.13
N HIS A 436 7.51 -6.98 -25.29
CA HIS A 436 6.42 -7.00 -24.31
C HIS A 436 5.93 -8.42 -23.95
N SER A 437 6.05 -9.40 -24.85
CA SER A 437 5.58 -10.77 -24.59
C SER A 437 6.40 -11.49 -23.51
N LEU A 438 7.67 -11.09 -23.33
CA LEU A 438 8.61 -11.76 -22.44
C LEU A 438 8.46 -11.35 -20.97
N TRP A 439 7.78 -10.23 -20.67
CA TRP A 439 7.66 -9.76 -19.27
C TRP A 439 6.30 -10.05 -18.63
N GLN A 440 5.26 -10.35 -19.43
CA GLN A 440 3.90 -10.58 -18.90
C GLN A 440 3.81 -11.78 -17.95
N GLN A 441 4.72 -12.74 -18.06
CA GLN A 441 4.70 -13.96 -17.26
C GLN A 441 5.55 -13.88 -15.98
N ALA A 442 6.53 -12.97 -15.92
CA ALA A 442 7.61 -13.08 -14.95
C ALA A 442 7.56 -12.08 -13.78
N TRP A 443 6.67 -11.06 -13.80
CA TRP A 443 6.83 -9.91 -12.89
C TRP A 443 5.56 -9.44 -12.19
N ARG A 444 5.62 -9.36 -10.85
CA ARG A 444 4.69 -8.52 -10.07
C ARG A 444 5.13 -7.07 -10.21
N ARG A 445 4.16 -6.15 -10.37
CA ARG A 445 4.45 -4.71 -10.48
C ARG A 445 5.27 -4.22 -9.27
N PRO A 446 6.21 -3.27 -9.48
CA PRO A 446 7.00 -2.72 -8.40
C PRO A 446 6.11 -2.04 -7.36
N VAL A 447 6.48 -2.15 -6.08
CA VAL A 447 5.70 -1.60 -4.95
C VAL A 447 5.63 -0.06 -5.01
N TYR A 448 6.55 0.60 -5.71
CA TYR A 448 6.58 2.06 -5.89
C TYR A 448 5.71 2.59 -7.03
N ALA A 449 5.05 1.73 -7.81
CA ALA A 449 4.12 2.17 -8.85
C ALA A 449 2.91 2.87 -8.20
N THR A 450 2.69 4.14 -8.54
CA THR A 450 1.51 4.89 -8.09
C THR A 450 0.23 4.30 -8.71
N LYS A 451 -0.95 4.72 -8.23
CA LYS A 451 -2.21 4.32 -8.88
C LYS A 451 -2.28 4.75 -10.36
N ASP A 452 -1.63 5.86 -10.70
CA ASP A 452 -1.55 6.36 -12.07
C ASP A 452 -0.60 5.52 -12.93
N ASP A 453 0.35 4.81 -12.30
CA ASP A 453 1.25 3.85 -12.93
C ASP A 453 0.60 2.48 -13.18
N ALA A 454 -0.62 2.26 -12.69
CA ALA A 454 -1.35 1.02 -12.89
C ALA A 454 -1.75 0.75 -14.36
N ALA A 455 -1.52 1.70 -15.27
CA ALA A 455 -1.71 1.50 -16.71
C ALA A 455 -0.41 1.19 -17.45
N ALA A 456 0.77 1.51 -16.89
CA ALA A 456 2.03 1.33 -17.58
C ALA A 456 2.46 -0.16 -17.59
N PRO A 457 3.01 -0.66 -18.71
CA PRO A 457 3.61 -1.99 -18.76
C PRO A 457 4.95 -2.03 -18.01
N ILE A 458 5.29 -3.20 -17.48
CA ILE A 458 6.48 -3.41 -16.66
C ILE A 458 7.79 -3.00 -17.35
N GLY A 459 7.89 -3.19 -18.67
CA GLY A 459 9.10 -2.81 -19.42
C GLY A 459 9.40 -1.33 -19.43
N VAL A 460 8.41 -0.46 -19.18
CA VAL A 460 8.66 0.97 -18.97
C VAL A 460 9.54 1.16 -17.75
N PHE A 461 9.20 0.51 -16.63
CA PHE A 461 9.97 0.60 -15.39
C PHE A 461 11.33 -0.06 -15.54
N LEU A 462 11.40 -1.26 -16.14
CA LEU A 462 12.68 -1.94 -16.38
C LEU A 462 13.63 -1.07 -17.22
N PHE A 463 13.13 -0.39 -18.25
CA PHE A 463 13.96 0.54 -19.04
C PHE A 463 14.47 1.71 -18.19
N LEU A 464 13.57 2.37 -17.44
CA LEU A 464 13.92 3.51 -16.59
C LEU A 464 14.96 3.11 -15.52
N ASP A 465 14.75 1.98 -14.86
CA ASP A 465 15.66 1.45 -13.86
C ASP A 465 17.03 1.07 -14.47
N THR A 466 17.04 0.57 -15.71
CA THR A 466 18.28 0.29 -16.45
C THR A 466 19.05 1.56 -16.77
N VAL A 467 18.36 2.61 -17.22
CA VAL A 467 18.96 3.93 -17.49
C VAL A 467 19.55 4.49 -16.19
N ASP A 468 18.80 4.46 -15.09
CA ASP A 468 19.26 4.95 -13.79
C ASP A 468 20.51 4.20 -13.30
N ALA A 469 20.49 2.87 -13.36
CA ALA A 469 21.64 2.04 -13.01
C ALA A 469 22.88 2.33 -13.87
N LEU A 470 22.69 2.50 -15.19
CA LEU A 470 23.78 2.81 -16.12
C LEU A 470 24.31 4.24 -15.94
N GLU A 471 23.45 5.24 -15.75
CA GLU A 471 23.89 6.62 -15.51
C GLU A 471 24.80 6.72 -14.27
N HIS A 472 24.52 5.93 -13.24
CA HIS A 472 25.34 5.88 -12.03
C HIS A 472 26.61 5.02 -12.18
N ALA A 473 26.52 3.80 -12.72
CA ALA A 473 27.64 2.86 -12.74
C ALA A 473 28.51 2.94 -14.02
N ALA A 474 27.90 3.27 -15.15
CA ALA A 474 28.46 3.18 -16.50
C ALA A 474 27.92 4.28 -17.46
N PRO A 475 28.05 5.58 -17.13
CA PRO A 475 27.35 6.66 -17.86
C PRO A 475 27.68 6.72 -19.36
N ASN A 476 28.89 6.29 -19.73
CA ASN A 476 29.32 6.24 -21.13
C ASN A 476 28.54 5.20 -21.96
N HIS A 477 27.88 4.23 -21.32
CA HIS A 477 27.13 3.15 -21.97
C HIS A 477 25.64 3.46 -22.09
N THR A 478 25.11 4.40 -21.30
CA THR A 478 23.67 4.73 -21.26
C THR A 478 23.12 5.09 -22.65
N HIS A 479 23.85 5.90 -23.42
CA HIS A 479 23.44 6.30 -24.77
C HIS A 479 23.45 5.12 -25.76
N LEU A 480 24.45 4.23 -25.66
CA LEU A 480 24.56 3.05 -26.51
C LEU A 480 23.43 2.06 -26.23
N PHE A 481 23.12 1.84 -24.95
CA PHE A 481 21.97 1.05 -24.51
C PHE A 481 20.66 1.61 -25.09
N ALA A 482 20.35 2.89 -24.85
CA ALA A 482 19.11 3.51 -25.32
C ALA A 482 18.98 3.48 -26.85
N SER A 483 20.09 3.69 -27.57
CA SER A 483 20.12 3.58 -29.04
C SER A 483 19.84 2.16 -29.53
N THR A 484 20.34 1.15 -28.81
CA THR A 484 20.15 -0.26 -29.15
C THR A 484 18.73 -0.71 -28.83
N TRP A 485 18.24 -0.40 -27.64
CA TRP A 485 16.85 -0.64 -27.26
C TRP A 485 15.87 -0.02 -28.26
N LEU A 486 16.09 1.25 -28.62
CA LEU A 486 15.28 1.93 -29.61
C LEU A 486 15.28 1.19 -30.95
N ARG A 487 16.44 0.75 -31.46
CA ARG A 487 16.52 -0.05 -32.70
C ARG A 487 15.75 -1.37 -32.61
N SER A 488 15.73 -1.99 -31.43
CA SER A 488 15.02 -3.25 -31.20
C SER A 488 13.50 -3.08 -31.06
N LEU A 489 13.00 -1.87 -30.76
CA LEU A 489 11.57 -1.61 -30.68
C LEU A 489 10.88 -1.72 -32.05
N PRO A 490 9.80 -2.52 -32.18
CA PRO A 490 8.94 -2.50 -33.35
C PRO A 490 8.43 -1.10 -33.67
N ALA A 491 8.35 -0.76 -34.96
CA ALA A 491 7.90 0.55 -35.42
C ALA A 491 6.36 0.72 -35.39
N THR A 492 5.65 -0.13 -34.64
CA THR A 492 4.18 -0.15 -34.58
C THR A 492 3.64 0.94 -33.65
N LEU A 493 2.44 1.44 -33.95
CA LEU A 493 1.75 2.43 -33.11
C LEU A 493 1.53 1.92 -31.69
N GLU A 494 1.23 0.63 -31.54
CA GLU A 494 0.99 -0.01 -30.24
C GLU A 494 2.23 0.03 -29.34
N VAL A 495 3.43 -0.22 -29.87
CA VAL A 495 4.69 -0.15 -29.10
C VAL A 495 5.05 1.30 -28.76
N LYS A 496 4.76 2.25 -29.67
CA LYS A 496 4.95 3.69 -29.41
C LYS A 496 4.08 4.16 -28.24
N ASP A 497 2.78 3.83 -28.26
CA ASP A 497 1.81 4.23 -27.22
C ASP A 497 2.07 3.54 -25.88
N SER A 498 2.36 2.24 -25.90
CA SER A 498 2.47 1.45 -24.66
C SER A 498 3.85 1.48 -24.00
N LEU A 499 4.93 1.75 -24.74
CA LEU A 499 6.29 1.61 -24.23
C LEU A 499 7.14 2.88 -24.43
N LEU A 500 7.36 3.32 -25.67
CA LEU A 500 8.28 4.45 -25.96
C LEU A 500 7.80 5.76 -25.33
N LEU A 501 6.55 6.16 -25.56
CA LEU A 501 6.02 7.42 -25.03
C LEU A 501 5.91 7.42 -23.50
N PRO A 502 5.44 6.34 -22.84
CA PRO A 502 5.48 6.24 -21.39
C PRO A 502 6.87 6.37 -20.79
N VAL A 503 7.90 5.81 -21.45
CA VAL A 503 9.32 6.00 -21.07
C VAL A 503 9.71 7.48 -21.17
N VAL A 504 9.51 8.12 -22.34
CA VAL A 504 9.88 9.53 -22.56
C VAL A 504 9.18 10.46 -21.57
N SER A 505 7.90 10.21 -21.28
CA SER A 505 7.10 11.02 -20.35
C SER A 505 7.57 10.95 -18.88
N ARG A 506 8.35 9.91 -18.52
CA ARG A 506 8.81 9.65 -17.15
C ARG A 506 10.29 9.94 -16.95
N LEU A 507 11.07 10.04 -18.02
CA LEU A 507 12.49 10.39 -17.94
C LEU A 507 12.66 11.83 -17.45
N ASP A 508 13.67 12.05 -16.61
CA ASP A 508 14.13 13.39 -16.29
C ASP A 508 14.65 14.05 -17.58
N HIS A 509 14.31 15.32 -17.81
CA HIS A 509 14.81 16.10 -18.93
C HIS A 509 16.33 16.27 -18.87
N ALA A 510 16.92 16.12 -17.67
CA ALA A 510 18.36 16.10 -17.46
C ALA A 510 19.03 14.77 -17.85
N SER A 511 18.27 13.67 -18.05
CA SER A 511 18.83 12.37 -18.44
C SER A 511 19.54 12.46 -19.79
N ALA A 512 20.68 11.78 -19.89
CA ALA A 512 21.51 11.79 -21.09
C ALA A 512 20.80 11.19 -22.33
N VAL A 513 19.73 10.42 -22.13
CA VAL A 513 18.99 9.74 -23.20
C VAL A 513 17.65 10.38 -23.53
N TYR A 514 17.17 11.36 -22.76
CA TYR A 514 15.86 11.99 -22.98
C TYR A 514 15.75 12.56 -24.41
N ARG A 515 16.73 13.38 -24.83
CA ARG A 515 16.71 14.01 -26.16
C ARG A 515 16.72 12.98 -27.30
N LEU A 516 17.52 11.92 -27.15
CA LEU A 516 17.60 10.83 -28.12
C LEU A 516 16.22 10.18 -28.31
N LEU A 517 15.57 9.79 -27.21
CA LEU A 517 14.30 9.07 -27.24
C LEU A 517 13.13 9.97 -27.66
N ALA A 518 13.10 11.22 -27.19
CA ALA A 518 12.10 12.20 -27.59
C ALA A 518 12.17 12.50 -29.09
N THR A 519 13.37 12.74 -29.63
CA THR A 519 13.58 12.95 -31.07
C THR A 519 13.14 11.72 -31.87
N ALA A 520 13.55 10.53 -31.44
CA ALA A 520 13.15 9.30 -32.10
C ALA A 520 11.64 9.04 -32.05
N ALA A 521 10.95 9.41 -30.96
CA ALA A 521 9.50 9.32 -30.87
C ALA A 521 8.82 10.23 -31.91
N VAL A 522 9.30 11.47 -32.07
CA VAL A 522 8.82 12.42 -33.08
C VAL A 522 9.07 11.88 -34.49
N ASP A 523 10.29 11.45 -34.79
CA ASP A 523 10.68 10.97 -36.13
C ASP A 523 9.90 9.71 -36.54
N ARG A 524 9.77 8.74 -35.61
CA ARG A 524 9.01 7.52 -35.86
C ARG A 524 7.52 7.80 -36.03
N PHE A 525 6.99 8.84 -35.41
CA PHE A 525 5.59 9.22 -35.58
C PHE A 525 5.35 9.94 -36.91
N ALA A 526 6.30 10.76 -37.38
CA ALA A 526 6.21 11.44 -38.67
C ALA A 526 6.07 10.46 -39.86
N GLY A 527 6.60 9.23 -39.71
CA GLY A 527 6.44 8.15 -40.69
C GLY A 527 5.21 7.27 -40.52
N GLU A 528 4.32 7.53 -39.55
CA GLU A 528 3.12 6.70 -39.33
C GLU A 528 2.09 6.96 -40.44
N PRO A 529 1.65 5.94 -41.18
CA PRO A 529 0.62 6.11 -42.20
C PRO A 529 -0.72 6.50 -41.54
N PRO A 530 -1.57 7.30 -42.22
CA PRO A 530 -2.91 7.56 -41.73
C PRO A 530 -3.67 6.24 -41.56
N LEU A 531 -4.43 6.11 -40.48
CA LEU A 531 -5.27 4.93 -40.28
C LEU A 531 -6.24 4.79 -41.47
N PRO A 532 -6.47 3.57 -41.97
CA PRO A 532 -7.41 3.36 -43.06
C PRO A 532 -8.78 3.87 -42.64
N VAL A 533 -9.44 4.62 -43.53
CA VAL A 533 -10.82 5.07 -43.29
C VAL A 533 -11.71 3.85 -43.34
N VAL A 534 -12.10 3.36 -42.16
CA VAL A 534 -13.07 2.29 -42.03
C VAL A 534 -14.45 2.92 -42.18
N SER A 535 -15.08 2.69 -43.34
CA SER A 535 -16.46 3.12 -43.58
C SER A 535 -17.41 2.39 -42.62
N ASN A 536 -18.11 3.20 -41.85
CA ASN A 536 -18.83 2.85 -40.63
C ASN A 536 -20.13 2.05 -40.87
N PHE A 537 -20.78 1.60 -39.80
CA PHE A 537 -22.14 1.00 -39.85
C PHE A 537 -23.25 2.04 -40.05
N SER A 538 -22.92 3.21 -40.61
CA SER A 538 -23.92 4.25 -40.85
C SER A 538 -24.87 3.78 -41.93
N MET A 539 -26.15 3.74 -41.60
CA MET A 539 -27.19 3.36 -42.53
C MET A 539 -28.29 4.42 -42.50
N GLN A 540 -28.81 4.79 -43.67
CA GLN A 540 -30.01 5.64 -43.69
C GLN A 540 -31.15 4.86 -43.01
N PRO A 541 -31.85 5.46 -42.03
CA PRO A 541 -33.00 4.85 -41.39
C PRO A 541 -34.02 4.42 -42.45
N HIS A 542 -34.67 3.29 -42.23
CA HIS A 542 -35.70 2.83 -43.16
C HIS A 542 -36.82 3.89 -43.24
N PRO A 543 -37.34 4.27 -44.43
CA PRO A 543 -38.34 5.33 -44.58
C PRO A 543 -39.61 5.11 -43.75
N SER A 544 -39.93 3.85 -43.47
CA SER A 544 -41.09 3.44 -42.66
C SER A 544 -40.83 3.44 -41.14
N LEU A 545 -39.62 3.73 -40.69
CA LEU A 545 -39.27 3.81 -39.27
C LEU A 545 -39.56 5.21 -38.74
N ASP A 546 -40.74 5.41 -38.16
CA ASP A 546 -41.16 6.70 -37.63
C ASP A 546 -40.56 6.99 -36.24
N ASN A 547 -39.70 8.00 -36.16
CA ASN A 547 -39.09 8.48 -34.92
C ASN A 547 -40.12 9.03 -33.90
N GLY A 548 -41.32 9.41 -34.38
CA GLY A 548 -42.43 9.87 -33.56
C GLY A 548 -43.27 8.76 -32.92
N HIS A 549 -43.16 7.51 -33.37
CA HIS A 549 -44.09 6.44 -33.02
C HIS A 549 -43.99 5.97 -31.56
N CYS A 550 -42.80 5.52 -31.11
CA CYS A 550 -42.57 5.05 -29.74
C CYS A 550 -41.07 5.14 -29.36
N HIS A 551 -40.73 4.88 -28.09
CA HIS A 551 -39.34 4.89 -27.63
C HIS A 551 -38.45 3.89 -28.40
N GLN A 552 -38.94 2.68 -28.65
CA GLN A 552 -38.16 1.65 -29.37
C GLN A 552 -37.88 2.05 -30.83
N CYS A 553 -38.87 2.59 -31.54
CA CYS A 553 -38.69 3.10 -32.91
C CYS A 553 -37.73 4.30 -32.94
N ARG A 554 -37.80 5.20 -31.95
CA ARG A 554 -36.84 6.30 -31.78
C ARG A 554 -35.43 5.80 -31.55
N SER A 555 -35.23 4.87 -30.62
CA SER A 555 -33.92 4.26 -30.34
C SER A 555 -33.37 3.54 -31.57
N ALA A 556 -34.19 2.76 -32.29
CA ALA A 556 -33.79 2.10 -33.52
C ALA A 556 -33.45 3.09 -34.65
N CYS A 557 -34.19 4.21 -34.76
CA CYS A 557 -33.94 5.25 -35.74
C CYS A 557 -32.61 5.99 -35.46
N ALA A 558 -32.36 6.31 -34.19
CA ALA A 558 -31.07 6.86 -33.74
C ALA A 558 -29.92 5.86 -33.99
N PHE A 559 -30.10 4.61 -33.58
CA PHE A 559 -29.14 3.52 -33.78
C PHE A 559 -28.79 3.30 -35.27
N ALA A 560 -29.79 3.32 -36.18
CA ALA A 560 -29.56 3.21 -37.62
C ALA A 560 -28.63 4.31 -38.14
N GLY A 561 -28.84 5.55 -37.68
CA GLY A 561 -28.00 6.70 -38.04
C GLY A 561 -26.63 6.73 -37.34
N GLU A 562 -26.50 6.12 -36.17
CA GLU A 562 -25.25 6.05 -35.42
C GLU A 562 -24.23 5.18 -36.15
N ALA A 563 -23.20 5.84 -36.65
CA ALA A 563 -22.17 5.21 -37.44
C ALA A 563 -21.39 4.17 -36.60
N ASP A 564 -21.15 4.48 -35.32
CA ASP A 564 -20.19 3.78 -34.44
C ASP A 564 -20.74 2.57 -33.67
N LYS A 565 -22.01 2.18 -33.88
CA LYS A 565 -22.66 1.07 -33.18
C LYS A 565 -23.12 -0.03 -34.16
N ALA A 566 -22.76 -1.27 -33.84
CA ALA A 566 -23.16 -2.47 -34.57
C ALA A 566 -24.38 -3.17 -33.95
N SER A 567 -24.57 -3.01 -32.64
CA SER A 567 -25.69 -3.56 -31.86
C SER A 567 -26.23 -2.53 -30.86
N GLU A 568 -27.52 -2.62 -30.54
CA GLU A 568 -28.18 -1.81 -29.50
C GLU A 568 -29.12 -2.73 -28.68
N PRO A 569 -29.03 -2.72 -27.34
CA PRO A 569 -29.92 -3.52 -26.50
C PRO A 569 -31.36 -3.04 -26.60
N CYS A 570 -32.28 -3.93 -26.91
CA CYS A 570 -33.71 -3.71 -26.73
C CYS A 570 -34.04 -3.98 -25.25
N HIS A 571 -34.38 -2.95 -24.48
CA HIS A 571 -34.69 -3.05 -23.04
C HIS A 571 -35.99 -3.81 -22.71
N VAL A 572 -36.51 -4.63 -23.63
CA VAL A 572 -37.80 -5.33 -23.54
C VAL A 572 -37.68 -6.75 -24.11
N GLY A 573 -38.53 -7.67 -23.64
CA GLY A 573 -38.59 -9.03 -24.19
C GLY A 573 -39.15 -9.06 -25.62
N ARG A 574 -38.92 -10.16 -26.35
CA ARG A 574 -39.33 -10.31 -27.76
C ARG A 574 -40.84 -10.11 -27.99
N ASN A 575 -41.68 -10.46 -27.00
CA ASN A 575 -43.14 -10.27 -27.04
C ASN A 575 -43.60 -8.83 -26.78
N GLU A 576 -42.67 -7.95 -26.35
CA GLU A 576 -42.92 -6.55 -26.01
C GLU A 576 -42.32 -5.59 -27.04
N LEU A 577 -41.78 -6.12 -28.14
CA LEU A 577 -41.30 -5.30 -29.25
C LEU A 577 -42.44 -4.58 -29.94
N CYS A 578 -42.18 -3.33 -30.31
CA CYS A 578 -43.09 -2.55 -31.12
C CYS A 578 -43.38 -3.25 -32.46
N PRO A 579 -44.65 -3.53 -32.83
CA PRO A 579 -44.98 -4.20 -34.07
C PRO A 579 -44.48 -3.48 -35.33
N ASP A 580 -44.45 -2.14 -35.29
CA ASP A 580 -43.93 -1.33 -36.40
C ASP A 580 -42.40 -1.49 -36.54
N LEU A 581 -41.67 -1.59 -35.42
CA LEU A 581 -40.24 -1.88 -35.44
C LEU A 581 -39.97 -3.29 -35.97
N VAL A 582 -40.72 -4.30 -35.53
CA VAL A 582 -40.60 -5.68 -36.02
C VAL A 582 -40.84 -5.73 -37.52
N ARG A 583 -41.92 -5.12 -38.00
CA ARG A 583 -42.23 -5.05 -39.44
C ARG A 583 -41.12 -4.38 -40.25
N VAL A 584 -40.49 -3.32 -39.72
CA VAL A 584 -39.38 -2.64 -40.39
C VAL A 584 -38.14 -3.52 -40.43
N VAL A 585 -37.79 -4.19 -39.33
CA VAL A 585 -36.63 -5.08 -39.27
C VAL A 585 -36.83 -6.29 -40.19
N ASP A 586 -38.03 -6.87 -40.23
CA ASP A 586 -38.36 -7.97 -41.15
C ASP A 586 -38.32 -7.51 -42.62
N ALA A 587 -38.82 -6.29 -42.92
CA ALA A 587 -38.80 -5.72 -44.27
C ALA A 587 -37.39 -5.35 -44.73
N ASP A 588 -36.49 -5.01 -43.82
CA ASP A 588 -35.09 -4.68 -44.07
C ASP A 588 -34.13 -5.71 -43.44
N ALA A 589 -34.52 -6.99 -43.48
CA ALA A 589 -33.76 -8.09 -42.87
C ALA A 589 -32.34 -8.27 -43.45
N ALA A 590 -32.09 -7.67 -44.63
CA ALA A 590 -30.77 -7.61 -45.24
C ALA A 590 -29.82 -6.63 -44.52
N ARG A 591 -30.34 -5.70 -43.72
CA ARG A 591 -29.59 -4.61 -43.06
C ARG A 591 -29.78 -4.55 -41.55
N LEU A 592 -30.90 -5.04 -41.01
CA LEU A 592 -31.17 -5.11 -39.58
C LEU A 592 -31.67 -6.51 -39.21
N CYS A 593 -31.28 -7.01 -38.04
CA CYS A 593 -31.83 -8.23 -37.48
C CYS A 593 -31.96 -8.13 -35.97
N PHE A 594 -32.85 -8.94 -35.39
CA PHE A 594 -32.87 -9.16 -33.95
C PHE A 594 -32.03 -10.39 -33.61
N VAL A 595 -31.18 -10.26 -32.61
CA VAL A 595 -30.33 -11.34 -32.11
C VAL A 595 -30.67 -11.57 -30.64
N ASP A 596 -31.13 -12.78 -30.34
CA ASP A 596 -31.23 -13.29 -28.96
C ASP A 596 -29.78 -13.56 -28.49
N THR A 597 -29.41 -13.13 -27.27
CA THR A 597 -28.03 -13.13 -26.72
C THR A 597 -27.09 -14.24 -27.23
N ASP A 598 -25.84 -13.83 -27.46
CA ASP A 598 -24.70 -14.63 -27.91
C ASP A 598 -24.69 -16.09 -27.38
N PRO A 599 -24.70 -17.11 -28.28
CA PRO A 599 -24.60 -18.51 -27.89
C PRO A 599 -23.31 -18.87 -27.11
N ALA A 600 -22.34 -17.95 -27.02
CA ALA A 600 -21.09 -18.16 -26.26
C ALA A 600 -21.19 -17.92 -24.74
N ASP A 601 -22.27 -17.31 -24.21
CA ASP A 601 -22.47 -17.11 -22.76
C ASP A 601 -23.45 -18.17 -22.18
N GLU A 602 -23.02 -19.43 -22.19
CA GLU A 602 -23.80 -20.60 -21.70
C GLU A 602 -24.24 -20.45 -20.22
N THR A 603 -23.63 -19.54 -19.47
CA THR A 603 -23.89 -19.34 -18.04
C THR A 603 -25.18 -18.58 -17.70
N ARG A 604 -25.89 -18.01 -18.69
CA ARG A 604 -27.09 -17.17 -18.48
C ARG A 604 -28.43 -17.80 -18.90
N MET A 605 -28.50 -19.12 -19.01
CA MET A 605 -29.61 -19.86 -19.62
C MET A 605 -31.01 -19.83 -18.91
N TYR A 606 -31.23 -19.00 -17.88
CA TYR A 606 -32.46 -19.07 -17.05
C TYR A 606 -33.21 -17.74 -16.85
N LEU A 607 -32.85 -16.68 -17.55
CA LEU A 607 -33.64 -15.44 -17.64
C LEU A 607 -33.72 -15.07 -19.12
N GLU A 608 -34.91 -14.70 -19.63
CA GLU A 608 -35.07 -14.17 -20.98
C GLU A 608 -33.99 -13.12 -21.24
N GLY A 609 -33.01 -13.46 -22.08
CA GLY A 609 -31.85 -12.60 -22.31
C GLY A 609 -32.28 -11.28 -22.95
N PRO A 610 -31.53 -10.19 -22.74
CA PRO A 610 -31.79 -8.95 -23.45
C PRO A 610 -31.71 -9.22 -24.96
N LEU A 611 -32.77 -8.90 -25.70
CA LEU A 611 -32.79 -8.96 -27.15
C LEU A 611 -31.95 -7.80 -27.71
N PHE A 612 -31.12 -8.02 -28.72
CA PHE A 612 -30.35 -6.96 -29.37
C PHE A 612 -30.90 -6.69 -30.77
N LEU A 613 -30.93 -5.42 -31.13
CA LEU A 613 -31.10 -4.99 -32.52
C LEU A 613 -29.70 -4.84 -33.12
N GLU A 614 -29.36 -5.63 -34.13
CA GLU A 614 -28.05 -5.63 -34.77
C GLU A 614 -28.15 -5.16 -36.22
N LYS A 615 -27.07 -4.53 -36.70
CA LYS A 615 -26.89 -4.21 -38.12
C LYS A 615 -26.24 -5.38 -38.83
N VAL A 616 -26.90 -5.85 -39.89
CA VAL A 616 -26.39 -6.93 -40.72
C VAL A 616 -25.22 -6.40 -41.54
N ARG A 617 -24.06 -7.07 -41.41
CA ARG A 617 -22.82 -6.72 -42.10
C ARG A 617 -23.01 -6.71 -43.62
N GLN A 618 -22.75 -5.57 -44.24
CA GLN A 618 -22.76 -5.44 -45.70
C GLN A 618 -21.38 -5.80 -46.31
N PRO A 619 -21.33 -6.24 -47.58
CA PRO A 619 -20.06 -6.43 -48.30
C PRO A 619 -19.20 -5.17 -48.24
N GLY A 620 -17.97 -5.29 -47.74
CA GLY A 620 -17.04 -4.17 -47.55
C GLY A 620 -17.07 -3.49 -46.18
N GLN A 621 -18.01 -3.85 -45.28
CA GLN A 621 -17.99 -3.40 -43.88
C GLN A 621 -17.12 -4.30 -43.01
N VAL A 622 -16.51 -3.71 -41.98
CA VAL A 622 -15.76 -4.44 -40.94
C VAL A 622 -16.73 -5.12 -39.97
N SER A 623 -16.27 -6.19 -39.32
CA SER A 623 -16.98 -6.80 -38.19
C SER A 623 -16.94 -5.89 -36.95
N GLU A 624 -17.81 -6.12 -35.98
CA GLU A 624 -17.80 -5.37 -34.72
C GLU A 624 -16.46 -5.48 -33.96
N PRO A 625 -15.81 -6.65 -33.83
CA PRO A 625 -14.46 -6.74 -33.26
C PRO A 625 -13.41 -5.94 -34.04
N GLU A 626 -13.46 -5.95 -35.38
CA GLU A 626 -12.57 -5.15 -36.23
C GLU A 626 -12.82 -3.64 -36.05
N TRP A 627 -14.08 -3.23 -35.89
CA TRP A 627 -14.45 -1.84 -35.60
C TRP A 627 -13.99 -1.40 -34.21
N LEU A 628 -14.20 -2.22 -33.18
CA LEU A 628 -13.73 -1.94 -31.82
C LEU A 628 -12.19 -1.84 -31.79
N ALA A 629 -11.49 -2.73 -32.50
CA ALA A 629 -10.05 -2.64 -32.68
C ALA A 629 -9.64 -1.36 -33.40
N HIS A 630 -10.37 -0.96 -34.45
CA HIS A 630 -10.13 0.31 -35.15
C HIS A 630 -10.35 1.52 -34.24
N LYS A 631 -11.44 1.57 -33.49
CA LYS A 631 -11.75 2.65 -32.53
C LYS A 631 -10.69 2.74 -31.44
N ALA A 632 -10.21 1.61 -30.93
CA ALA A 632 -9.09 1.57 -29.99
C ALA A 632 -7.81 2.15 -30.62
N LYS A 633 -7.51 1.83 -31.89
CA LYS A 633 -6.39 2.40 -32.64
C LYS A 633 -6.54 3.89 -32.91
N VAL A 634 -7.74 4.39 -33.21
CA VAL A 634 -8.01 5.83 -33.38
C VAL A 634 -7.78 6.57 -32.07
N ALA A 635 -8.30 6.06 -30.96
CA ALA A 635 -8.08 6.64 -29.63
C ALA A 635 -6.59 6.63 -29.25
N MET A 636 -5.88 5.55 -29.57
CA MET A 636 -4.43 5.43 -29.43
C MET A 636 -3.70 6.50 -30.25
N LEU A 637 -4.01 6.61 -31.55
CA LEU A 637 -3.40 7.60 -32.44
C LEU A 637 -3.61 9.03 -31.92
N ALA A 638 -4.80 9.35 -31.42
CA ALA A 638 -5.10 10.67 -30.84
C ALA A 638 -4.23 10.97 -29.61
N ARG A 639 -4.04 10.00 -28.70
CA ARG A 639 -3.16 10.14 -27.53
C ARG A 639 -1.70 10.33 -27.94
N VAL A 640 -1.22 9.48 -28.84
CA VAL A 640 0.15 9.55 -29.38
C VAL A 640 0.38 10.93 -30.03
N THR A 641 -0.54 11.38 -30.88
CA THR A 641 -0.47 12.70 -31.54
C THR A 641 -0.35 13.83 -30.52
N ALA A 642 -1.21 13.84 -29.50
CA ALA A 642 -1.20 14.88 -28.47
C ALA A 642 0.12 14.92 -27.68
N LEU A 643 0.71 13.76 -27.39
CA LEU A 643 2.01 13.66 -26.72
C LEU A 643 3.16 14.10 -27.65
N ILE A 644 3.12 13.71 -28.92
CA ILE A 644 4.13 14.10 -29.91
C ILE A 644 4.14 15.61 -30.14
N GLU A 645 2.97 16.25 -30.24
CA GLU A 645 2.90 17.72 -30.35
C GLU A 645 3.47 18.42 -29.11
N ARG A 646 3.25 17.86 -27.91
CA ARG A 646 3.89 18.35 -26.69
C ARG A 646 5.42 18.22 -26.76
N LEU A 647 5.94 17.06 -27.17
CA LEU A 647 7.38 16.82 -27.30
C LEU A 647 8.03 17.76 -28.33
N LYS A 648 7.35 18.06 -29.44
CA LYS A 648 7.83 19.04 -30.43
C LYS A 648 7.95 20.45 -29.84
N HIS A 649 7.08 20.82 -28.90
CA HIS A 649 7.18 22.11 -28.20
C HIS A 649 8.28 22.11 -27.13
N GLU A 650 8.53 20.98 -26.48
CA GLU A 650 9.55 20.84 -25.43
C GLU A 650 10.97 20.71 -25.99
N LEU A 651 11.15 20.09 -27.16
CA LEU A 651 12.43 20.00 -27.83
C LEU A 651 12.82 21.38 -28.39
N PRO A 652 13.89 22.02 -27.91
CA PRO A 652 14.33 23.30 -28.45
C PRO A 652 14.65 23.12 -29.93
N THR A 653 14.05 23.95 -30.78
CA THR A 653 14.44 24.09 -32.18
C THR A 653 15.86 24.63 -32.20
N ASN A 654 16.83 23.74 -32.33
CA ASN A 654 18.28 24.03 -32.39
C ASN A 654 18.70 24.95 -33.57
N GLU A 655 17.77 25.66 -34.21
CA GLU A 655 18.02 26.51 -35.37
C GLU A 655 18.53 27.91 -35.01
N GLY A 656 18.82 28.21 -33.73
CA GLY A 656 19.08 29.58 -33.32
C GLY A 656 20.10 29.80 -32.21
N GLU A 657 21.19 29.04 -32.10
CA GLU A 657 22.30 29.47 -31.22
C GLU A 657 23.67 28.85 -31.56
N THR A 658 24.11 28.99 -32.82
CA THR A 658 25.53 29.26 -33.12
C THR A 658 25.82 30.75 -32.88
N LYS A 659 25.54 31.24 -31.67
CA LYS A 659 26.24 32.44 -31.17
C LYS A 659 27.50 31.94 -30.50
N GLU A 660 28.57 32.00 -31.30
CA GLU A 660 29.96 32.11 -30.88
C GLU A 660 30.06 32.71 -29.47
N MET A 661 30.23 31.85 -28.46
CA MET A 661 30.58 32.27 -27.11
C MET A 661 32.01 32.80 -27.15
N ASP A 662 32.15 34.10 -27.40
CA ASP A 662 33.34 34.84 -27.00
C ASP A 662 33.52 34.62 -25.49
N ALA A 663 34.59 33.92 -25.15
CA ALA A 663 34.94 33.58 -23.79
C ALA A 663 35.08 34.85 -22.93
N PRO A 664 34.42 34.95 -21.76
CA PRO A 664 34.74 36.00 -20.82
C PRO A 664 36.13 35.73 -20.24
N ALA A 665 37.03 36.70 -20.41
CA ALA A 665 38.40 36.65 -19.93
C ALA A 665 38.50 36.22 -18.45
N ALA A 666 39.40 35.29 -18.18
CA ALA A 666 39.69 34.75 -16.86
C ALA A 666 39.95 35.88 -15.83
N LYS A 667 39.06 36.02 -14.83
CA LYS A 667 39.34 36.81 -13.63
C LYS A 667 40.32 36.04 -12.75
N ARG A 668 41.54 36.56 -12.65
CA ARG A 668 42.54 36.15 -11.64
C ARG A 668 41.95 36.31 -10.24
N LEU A 669 41.83 35.20 -9.51
CA LEU A 669 41.64 35.19 -8.06
C LEU A 669 42.90 35.75 -7.40
N ARG A 670 42.77 36.87 -6.67
CA ARG A 670 43.75 37.29 -5.67
C ARG A 670 43.43 36.54 -4.38
N LEU A 671 44.42 35.79 -3.88
CA LEU A 671 44.45 35.27 -2.52
C LEU A 671 44.51 36.45 -1.54
N SER A 672 43.61 36.44 -0.56
CA SER A 672 43.67 37.21 0.69
C SER A 672 43.30 36.29 1.84
#